data_AF-A0A5C0XN43-F1
#
_entry.id   AF-A0A5C0XN43-F1
#
_cell.length_a   1.000
_cell.length_b   1.000
_cell.length_c   1.000
_cell.angle_alpha   90.00
_cell.angle_beta   90.00
_cell.angle_gamma   90.00
#
_symmetry.space_group_name_H-M   'P 1'
#
loop_
_entity.id
_entity.type
_entity.pdbx_description
1 polymer ?
#
loop_
_entity_poly.entity_id
_entity_poly.type
_entity_poly.pdbx_seq_one_letter_code
_entity_poly.pdbx_strand_id
1 'polypeptide(L)'
;MSEEIREVKVLEKPWVEKYRPQRLDDIVGQEHIVKRLKHYVKTGSMPHLLFAGPPGVGKCLTGDTKVIANGQLFELGELVEKLSGGRFGPTPVKGLKVLGIDEDGKLREFEVQYVYKDRTDRLIKIKTQLGRELKVTPYHPLLVNRENGEIKWIKAEELKPGDKLAIPSFLPLITGENPLAEWLGYFMGSGYAYPSNSVITFTNEDPLIRQRFMELTEKLFPDAKIRERIHADGTPEVYVVSRKAWSLVNSISLTLIPREGWKGIRSFLRAYSDCNGRIESDAIVLSTDNNDMAQQIAYALASFGIIAKMDGEDVIISGSDNIERFLNEIGFSTQSKLKEAQKLIRKTNVRSDGLKINYELISYVKDRLRLNVNDKRNLSYRNAKELSWELMKEIYYRLEELERLKKVLSEPILIDWNEVAKKSDEVIEKAKIRAEKLLEYIKGERKPSFKEYIEIAKVLGINVERTIEAMKIFAKRYSSYAEIGRKLGTWNFNVKTILESDTVDNVEILEKIRKIELELIEEILSDGKLKEGIAYLIFLFQNELYWDEITEVKELRGDFIIYDLHVPGYHNFIAGNMPTVVHNTTAALALARELFGENWRHNFLELNASDERGINVIREKVKEFARTKPIGGASFKIIFLDEADALTQDAQQALRRTMEMFSSNVRFILSCNYSSKIIEPIQSRCAIFRFRPLRDEDIAKRLRYIAENEGLELTEEGLQAILYIAEGDMRRAINILQAAAALDKKITDENVFMVASRARPEDIREMMLLALKGNFLKAREKLREILLKQGLSGEDVLVQMHKEVFNLPIEEPKKVLLADKIGEYNFRLVEGANEIIQLEALLAQFTLIGKK
;
A
#
# COMPACT_ATOMS: atom_id res chain seq x y z
N MET A 1 -23.48 11.54 1.24
CA MET A 1 -22.83 10.54 0.37
C MET A 1 -23.80 10.16 -0.74
N SER A 2 -23.61 10.74 -1.93
CA SER A 2 -24.20 10.25 -3.17
C SER A 2 -23.56 8.91 -3.58
N GLU A 3 -24.19 8.17 -4.49
CA GLU A 3 -23.63 6.91 -4.98
C GLU A 3 -22.42 7.13 -5.90
N GLU A 4 -22.34 8.26 -6.61
CA GLU A 4 -21.18 8.62 -7.44
C GLU A 4 -19.90 8.89 -6.60
N ILE A 5 -20.03 9.37 -5.36
CA ILE A 5 -18.89 9.50 -4.42
C ILE A 5 -18.35 8.11 -3.98
N ARG A 6 -19.09 7.01 -4.17
CA ARG A 6 -18.58 5.63 -4.02
C ARG A 6 -17.87 5.11 -5.28
N GLU A 7 -17.93 5.84 -6.39
CA GLU A 7 -17.38 5.43 -7.70
C GLU A 7 -16.29 6.38 -8.22
N VAL A 8 -15.71 7.23 -7.35
CA VAL A 8 -14.45 7.97 -7.65
C VAL A 8 -13.26 6.99 -7.67
N LYS A 9 -13.25 6.13 -8.68
CA LYS A 9 -12.14 5.21 -8.97
C LYS A 9 -10.95 6.04 -9.45
N VAL A 10 -9.84 5.92 -8.73
CA VAL A 10 -8.65 6.79 -8.87
C VAL A 10 -7.97 6.70 -10.25
N LEU A 11 -8.23 5.65 -11.03
CA LEU A 11 -7.50 5.34 -12.27
C LEU A 11 -8.44 5.11 -13.46
N GLU A 12 -8.28 5.93 -14.51
CA GLU A 12 -8.51 5.46 -15.87
C GLU A 12 -7.58 4.26 -16.12
N LYS A 13 -8.07 3.20 -16.78
CA LYS A 13 -7.33 1.93 -16.85
C LYS A 13 -5.96 2.12 -17.51
N PRO A 14 -4.84 1.80 -16.82
CA PRO A 14 -3.51 1.87 -17.41
C PRO A 14 -3.44 1.09 -18.73
N TRP A 15 -2.65 1.58 -19.68
CA TRP A 15 -2.53 0.96 -21.00
C TRP A 15 -1.93 -0.45 -20.93
N VAL A 16 -1.17 -0.74 -19.87
CA VAL A 16 -0.72 -2.10 -19.50
C VAL A 16 -1.90 -3.08 -19.34
N GLU A 17 -3.06 -2.59 -18.90
CA GLU A 17 -4.30 -3.37 -18.77
C GLU A 17 -5.20 -3.26 -20.01
N LYS A 18 -5.29 -2.08 -20.64
CA LYS A 18 -6.05 -1.86 -21.91
C LYS A 18 -5.48 -2.71 -23.06
N TYR A 19 -4.15 -2.77 -23.19
CA TYR A 19 -3.42 -3.50 -24.22
C TYR A 19 -2.76 -4.78 -23.69
N ARG A 20 -3.18 -5.29 -22.51
CA ARG A 20 -2.78 -6.61 -22.01
C ARG A 20 -3.12 -7.67 -23.10
N PRO A 21 -2.20 -8.56 -23.50
CA PRO A 21 -2.48 -9.60 -24.49
C PRO A 21 -3.72 -10.43 -24.11
N GLN A 22 -4.71 -10.52 -25.01
CA GLN A 22 -5.94 -11.29 -24.81
C GLN A 22 -5.87 -12.66 -25.53
N ARG A 23 -5.06 -12.74 -26.59
CA ARG A 23 -4.75 -13.90 -27.43
C ARG A 23 -3.25 -14.20 -27.43
N LEU A 24 -2.87 -15.41 -27.84
CA LEU A 24 -1.46 -15.80 -28.06
C LEU A 24 -0.85 -15.03 -29.23
N ASP A 25 -1.66 -14.69 -30.23
CA ASP A 25 -1.29 -13.79 -31.32
C ASP A 25 -0.90 -12.37 -30.85
N ASP A 26 -1.42 -11.94 -29.70
CA ASP A 26 -1.13 -10.62 -29.12
C ASP A 26 0.16 -10.60 -28.29
N ILE A 27 0.80 -11.75 -28.03
CA ILE A 27 2.02 -11.84 -27.21
C ILE A 27 3.23 -11.36 -28.02
N VAL A 28 4.01 -10.46 -27.41
CA VAL A 28 5.11 -9.73 -28.05
C VAL A 28 6.45 -10.42 -27.79
N GLY A 29 7.25 -10.56 -28.85
CA GLY A 29 8.50 -11.33 -28.80
C GLY A 29 8.27 -12.79 -28.44
N GLN A 30 9.31 -13.45 -27.92
CA GLN A 30 9.25 -14.86 -27.49
C GLN A 30 8.66 -15.80 -28.55
N GLU A 31 8.90 -15.54 -29.85
CA GLU A 31 8.16 -16.16 -30.97
C GLU A 31 8.16 -17.70 -30.93
N HIS A 32 9.28 -18.30 -30.50
CA HIS A 32 9.41 -19.76 -30.35
C HIS A 32 8.50 -20.34 -29.24
N ILE A 33 8.26 -19.59 -28.16
CA ILE A 33 7.30 -19.92 -27.11
C ILE A 33 5.88 -19.83 -27.69
N VAL A 34 5.54 -18.66 -28.26
CA VAL A 34 4.21 -18.34 -28.79
C VAL A 34 3.78 -19.32 -29.89
N LYS A 35 4.63 -19.58 -30.88
CA LYS A 35 4.39 -20.54 -31.98
C LYS A 35 4.12 -21.95 -31.48
N ARG A 36 4.81 -22.39 -30.43
CA ARG A 36 4.63 -23.71 -29.81
C ARG A 36 3.34 -23.80 -28.99
N LEU A 37 2.93 -22.72 -28.31
CA LEU A 37 1.64 -22.65 -27.62
C LEU A 37 0.47 -22.68 -28.63
N LYS A 38 0.51 -21.85 -29.69
CA LYS A 38 -0.52 -21.84 -30.75
C LYS A 38 -0.70 -23.20 -31.43
N HIS A 39 0.38 -23.97 -31.58
CA HIS A 39 0.29 -25.33 -32.13
C HIS A 39 -0.61 -26.22 -31.27
N TYR A 40 -0.46 -26.18 -29.93
CA TYR A 40 -1.29 -26.94 -29.00
C TYR A 40 -2.77 -26.51 -29.01
N VAL A 41 -3.04 -25.21 -29.24
CA VAL A 41 -4.42 -24.72 -29.48
C VAL A 41 -4.99 -25.32 -30.75
N LYS A 42 -4.26 -25.24 -31.87
CA LYS A 42 -4.71 -25.75 -33.18
C LYS A 42 -4.92 -27.28 -33.19
N THR A 43 -4.15 -28.04 -32.42
CA THR A 43 -4.32 -29.50 -32.30
C THR A 43 -5.40 -29.92 -31.30
N GLY A 44 -6.08 -28.97 -30.62
CA GLY A 44 -7.09 -29.27 -29.59
C GLY A 44 -6.55 -30.12 -28.43
N SER A 45 -5.23 -30.12 -28.25
CA SER A 45 -4.47 -31.04 -27.40
C SER A 45 -3.16 -30.39 -26.99
N MET A 46 -3.03 -30.13 -25.70
CA MET A 46 -1.91 -29.45 -25.06
C MET A 46 -1.26 -30.40 -24.05
N PRO A 47 0.05 -30.33 -23.79
CA PRO A 47 0.65 -30.96 -22.61
C PRO A 47 0.33 -30.13 -21.35
N HIS A 48 0.92 -30.49 -20.21
CA HIS A 48 1.05 -29.52 -19.10
C HIS A 48 2.15 -28.51 -19.45
N LEU A 49 2.14 -27.31 -18.86
CA LEU A 49 3.07 -26.22 -19.18
C LEU A 49 3.73 -25.66 -17.92
N LEU A 50 4.96 -25.14 -18.07
CA LEU A 50 5.70 -24.43 -17.03
C LEU A 50 6.35 -23.18 -17.60
N PHE A 51 6.08 -22.01 -17.03
CA PHE A 51 6.58 -20.68 -17.43
C PHE A 51 7.55 -20.17 -16.36
N ALA A 52 8.70 -19.58 -16.71
CA ALA A 52 9.71 -19.08 -15.75
C ALA A 52 10.30 -17.72 -16.13
N GLY A 53 10.59 -16.80 -15.19
CA GLY A 53 11.18 -15.46 -15.46
C GLY A 53 11.60 -14.62 -14.23
N PRO A 54 11.99 -13.34 -14.38
CA PRO A 54 12.33 -12.42 -13.27
C PRO A 54 11.17 -11.46 -12.90
N PRO A 55 11.24 -10.74 -11.76
CA PRO A 55 10.10 -10.02 -11.18
C PRO A 55 9.37 -9.02 -12.10
N GLY A 56 8.03 -8.99 -12.12
CA GLY A 56 7.22 -10.02 -12.79
C GLY A 56 6.64 -11.20 -11.99
N VAL A 57 7.20 -11.56 -10.82
CA VAL A 57 7.05 -12.83 -10.08
C VAL A 57 7.79 -12.77 -8.69
N GLY A 58 7.21 -13.27 -7.57
CA GLY A 58 7.90 -13.80 -6.35
C GLY A 58 8.17 -12.92 -5.10
N LYS A 59 7.68 -13.27 -3.86
CA LYS A 59 8.03 -12.65 -2.50
C LYS A 59 7.85 -13.58 -1.24
N CYS A 60 8.52 -13.33 -0.06
CA CYS A 60 8.43 -14.11 1.23
C CYS A 60 8.92 -13.43 2.58
N LEU A 61 8.59 -13.97 3.80
CA LEU A 61 9.00 -13.63 5.23
C LEU A 61 9.81 -14.76 5.97
N THR A 62 10.12 -14.71 7.30
CA THR A 62 10.65 -15.85 8.11
C THR A 62 9.63 -16.55 9.03
N GLY A 63 10.03 -17.60 9.77
CA GLY A 63 9.14 -18.43 10.59
C GLY A 63 9.09 -18.14 12.10
N ASP A 64 10.13 -17.54 12.68
CA ASP A 64 10.12 -17.08 14.08
C ASP A 64 9.14 -15.91 14.31
N THR A 65 8.93 -15.13 13.25
CA THR A 65 7.80 -14.24 13.01
C THR A 65 6.48 -14.79 13.57
N LYS A 66 5.84 -14.09 14.52
CA LYS A 66 4.49 -14.44 15.00
C LYS A 66 3.40 -13.85 14.07
N VAL A 67 2.22 -14.45 14.03
CA VAL A 67 1.08 -14.07 13.18
C VAL A 67 -0.24 -14.29 13.93
N ILE A 68 -1.24 -13.43 13.68
CA ILE A 68 -2.59 -13.58 14.24
C ILE A 68 -3.48 -14.27 13.21
N ALA A 69 -3.97 -15.45 13.57
CA ALA A 69 -4.90 -16.22 12.75
C ALA A 69 -6.14 -16.63 13.55
N ASN A 70 -7.34 -16.43 12.98
CA ASN A 70 -8.63 -16.71 13.61
C ASN A 70 -8.75 -16.16 15.05
N GLY A 71 -8.26 -14.92 15.28
CA GLY A 71 -8.28 -14.28 16.60
C GLY A 71 -7.33 -14.90 17.65
N GLN A 72 -6.38 -15.75 17.25
CA GLN A 72 -5.36 -16.35 18.11
C GLN A 72 -3.94 -16.09 17.58
N LEU A 73 -2.95 -16.03 18.48
CA LEU A 73 -1.54 -15.85 18.14
C LEU A 73 -0.87 -17.21 17.87
N PHE A 74 -0.02 -17.27 16.84
CA PHE A 74 0.84 -18.41 16.52
C PHE A 74 2.22 -17.91 16.04
N GLU A 75 3.25 -18.76 16.09
CA GLU A 75 4.40 -18.61 15.18
C GLU A 75 3.96 -18.87 13.74
N LEU A 76 4.42 -18.08 12.78
CA LEU A 76 4.22 -18.34 11.35
C LEU A 76 4.92 -19.65 10.96
N GLY A 77 6.09 -19.91 11.56
CA GLY A 77 6.78 -21.19 11.55
C GLY A 77 5.87 -22.31 12.02
N GLU A 78 5.54 -22.39 13.32
CA GLU A 78 4.65 -23.46 13.83
C GLU A 78 3.33 -23.58 13.07
N LEU A 79 2.67 -22.46 12.72
CA LEU A 79 1.40 -22.44 12.01
C LEU A 79 1.53 -23.08 10.64
N VAL A 80 2.55 -22.70 9.86
CA VAL A 80 2.79 -23.29 8.55
C VAL A 80 3.39 -24.69 8.66
N GLU A 81 4.26 -24.99 9.61
CA GLU A 81 4.75 -26.37 9.84
C GLU A 81 3.58 -27.31 10.14
N LYS A 82 2.64 -26.89 10.99
CA LYS A 82 1.45 -27.65 11.38
C LYS A 82 0.44 -27.79 10.25
N LEU A 83 0.19 -26.75 9.48
CA LEU A 83 -0.73 -26.79 8.35
C LEU A 83 -0.11 -27.55 7.16
N SER A 84 1.20 -27.39 6.93
CA SER A 84 1.90 -27.99 5.79
C SER A 84 2.40 -29.40 6.05
N GLY A 85 2.59 -29.82 7.29
CA GLY A 85 3.36 -31.02 7.63
C GLY A 85 4.87 -30.82 7.39
N GLY A 86 5.40 -29.63 7.69
CA GLY A 86 6.83 -29.29 7.61
C GLY A 86 7.43 -29.16 6.21
N ARG A 87 6.62 -29.22 5.15
CA ARG A 87 7.10 -29.36 3.77
C ARG A 87 7.60 -28.02 3.21
N PHE A 88 8.87 -27.97 2.80
CA PHE A 88 9.39 -26.89 1.96
C PHE A 88 8.56 -26.76 0.70
N GLY A 89 8.29 -25.52 0.35
CA GLY A 89 7.19 -25.11 -0.48
C GLY A 89 5.93 -24.79 0.34
N PRO A 90 4.73 -24.76 -0.26
CA PRO A 90 3.65 -23.95 0.24
C PRO A 90 2.46 -24.89 0.64
N THR A 91 1.44 -24.42 1.36
CA THR A 91 0.28 -25.23 1.77
C THR A 91 -1.08 -24.50 1.72
N PRO A 92 -2.18 -25.16 1.32
CA PRO A 92 -3.48 -24.54 1.20
C PRO A 92 -4.27 -24.70 2.49
N VAL A 93 -5.14 -23.76 2.80
CA VAL A 93 -5.92 -23.76 4.05
C VAL A 93 -7.36 -23.32 3.75
N LYS A 94 -8.27 -23.56 4.68
CA LYS A 94 -9.70 -23.21 4.53
C LYS A 94 -10.19 -22.70 5.87
N GLY A 95 -10.87 -21.54 5.89
CA GLY A 95 -11.25 -20.92 7.15
C GLY A 95 -10.05 -20.54 8.03
N LEU A 96 -8.88 -20.30 7.44
CA LEU A 96 -7.82 -19.55 8.09
C LEU A 96 -8.03 -18.08 7.70
N LYS A 97 -8.39 -17.25 8.65
CA LYS A 97 -8.37 -15.82 8.51
C LYS A 97 -7.13 -15.26 9.19
N VAL A 98 -6.56 -14.20 8.67
CA VAL A 98 -5.57 -13.38 9.38
C VAL A 98 -6.00 -11.93 9.37
N LEU A 99 -5.46 -11.18 10.32
CA LEU A 99 -5.58 -9.72 10.29
C LEU A 99 -4.72 -9.16 9.16
N GLY A 100 -5.20 -8.15 8.46
CA GLY A 100 -4.47 -7.31 7.51
C GLY A 100 -5.05 -5.90 7.52
N ILE A 101 -4.61 -5.03 6.60
CA ILE A 101 -5.22 -3.72 6.38
C ILE A 101 -5.97 -3.62 5.05
N ASP A 102 -7.01 -2.81 5.02
CA ASP A 102 -7.60 -2.32 3.78
C ASP A 102 -6.86 -1.07 3.23
N GLU A 103 -7.39 -0.49 2.15
CA GLU A 103 -6.88 0.74 1.53
C GLU A 103 -7.01 2.01 2.40
N ASP A 104 -7.91 2.01 3.40
CA ASP A 104 -8.03 3.07 4.41
C ASP A 104 -6.99 2.91 5.56
N GLY A 105 -6.27 1.78 5.61
CA GLY A 105 -5.37 1.43 6.72
C GLY A 105 -6.08 0.85 7.95
N LYS A 106 -7.34 0.41 7.84
CA LYS A 106 -8.10 -0.23 8.93
C LYS A 106 -7.86 -1.72 8.99
N LEU A 107 -7.96 -2.29 10.19
CA LEU A 107 -7.75 -3.70 10.44
C LEU A 107 -8.96 -4.53 10.01
N ARG A 108 -8.74 -5.49 9.11
CA ARG A 108 -9.76 -6.45 8.67
C ARG A 108 -9.25 -7.87 8.78
N GLU A 109 -10.15 -8.79 9.10
CA GLU A 109 -9.89 -10.21 8.83
C GLU A 109 -10.02 -10.48 7.33
N PHE A 110 -8.95 -10.98 6.72
CA PHE A 110 -9.00 -11.52 5.36
C PHE A 110 -8.87 -13.04 5.40
N GLU A 111 -9.59 -13.74 4.51
CA GLU A 111 -9.39 -15.18 4.35
C GLU A 111 -8.04 -15.43 3.68
N VAL A 112 -7.10 -15.94 4.46
CA VAL A 112 -5.94 -16.64 3.94
C VAL A 112 -6.47 -17.96 3.40
N GLN A 113 -6.61 -18.08 2.09
CA GLN A 113 -6.89 -19.39 1.49
C GLN A 113 -5.64 -20.32 1.61
N TYR A 114 -4.48 -19.86 2.14
CA TYR A 114 -3.16 -20.41 1.77
C TYR A 114 -1.81 -19.79 2.32
N VAL A 115 -0.78 -20.62 2.62
CA VAL A 115 0.46 -20.32 3.43
C VAL A 115 1.85 -20.95 2.99
N TYR A 116 3.01 -20.25 2.97
CA TYR A 116 4.33 -20.67 2.40
C TYR A 116 5.37 -21.23 3.39
N LYS A 117 6.29 -22.08 2.91
CA LYS A 117 7.68 -22.28 3.37
C LYS A 117 8.66 -22.32 2.18
N ASP A 118 9.88 -21.76 2.24
CA ASP A 118 10.92 -21.80 1.19
C ASP A 118 12.32 -21.62 1.82
N ARG A 119 13.37 -21.39 1.03
CA ARG A 119 14.72 -21.01 1.48
C ARG A 119 15.27 -19.77 0.78
N THR A 120 16.07 -19.02 1.52
CA THR A 120 16.89 -17.89 1.04
C THR A 120 18.29 -17.95 1.68
N ASP A 121 19.29 -17.47 0.96
CA ASP A 121 20.66 -17.24 1.46
C ASP A 121 20.83 -15.87 2.13
N ARG A 122 19.91 -14.92 1.83
CA ARG A 122 19.89 -13.55 2.34
C ARG A 122 18.57 -13.23 3.05
N LEU A 123 18.65 -12.61 4.22
CA LEU A 123 17.55 -11.95 4.91
C LEU A 123 17.93 -10.53 5.29
N ILE A 124 16.93 -9.67 5.45
CA ILE A 124 17.07 -8.41 6.19
C ILE A 124 16.44 -8.60 7.56
N LYS A 125 17.24 -8.37 8.61
CA LYS A 125 16.80 -8.25 10.00
C LYS A 125 16.61 -6.77 10.33
N ILE A 126 15.43 -6.45 10.83
CA ILE A 126 14.99 -5.12 11.22
C ILE A 126 14.74 -5.16 12.74
N LYS A 127 15.19 -4.15 13.48
CA LYS A 127 14.72 -3.88 14.85
C LYS A 127 14.11 -2.49 14.97
N THR A 128 13.27 -2.29 15.98
CA THR A 128 12.64 -1.00 16.26
C THR A 128 12.84 -0.52 17.70
N GLN A 129 12.38 0.69 17.99
CA GLN A 129 12.51 1.36 19.29
C GLN A 129 11.70 0.66 20.41
N LEU A 130 10.55 0.06 20.09
CA LEU A 130 9.78 -0.74 21.06
C LEU A 130 10.38 -2.13 21.35
N GLY A 131 11.57 -2.44 20.79
CA GLY A 131 12.22 -3.75 20.97
C GLY A 131 11.72 -4.84 20.01
N ARG A 132 11.03 -4.47 18.92
CA ARG A 132 10.58 -5.44 17.91
C ARG A 132 11.79 -6.00 17.17
N GLU A 133 11.62 -7.22 16.66
CA GLU A 133 12.50 -7.80 15.65
C GLU A 133 11.64 -8.37 14.50
N LEU A 134 12.09 -8.17 13.27
CA LEU A 134 11.43 -8.68 12.07
C LEU A 134 12.50 -9.17 11.10
N LYS A 135 12.29 -10.34 10.48
CA LYS A 135 13.22 -10.92 9.50
C LYS A 135 12.45 -11.26 8.23
N VAL A 136 12.93 -10.76 7.10
CA VAL A 136 12.22 -10.85 5.81
C VAL A 136 13.20 -11.02 4.65
N THR A 137 12.70 -11.42 3.48
CA THR A 137 13.51 -11.42 2.25
C THR A 137 13.85 -9.98 1.82
N PRO A 138 14.99 -9.73 1.14
CA PRO A 138 15.40 -8.38 0.72
C PRO A 138 14.34 -7.61 -0.06
N TYR A 139 13.60 -8.30 -0.94
CA TYR A 139 12.58 -7.72 -1.81
C TYR A 139 11.20 -7.57 -1.15
N HIS A 140 11.06 -7.87 0.14
CA HIS A 140 9.77 -7.85 0.82
C HIS A 140 9.26 -6.41 1.04
N PRO A 141 8.06 -6.03 0.54
CA PRO A 141 7.53 -4.68 0.68
C PRO A 141 6.93 -4.52 2.08
N LEU A 142 7.42 -3.52 2.82
CA LEU A 142 6.92 -3.15 4.13
C LEU A 142 6.34 -1.72 4.04
N LEU A 143 5.20 -1.50 4.69
CA LEU A 143 4.57 -0.18 4.74
C LEU A 143 5.31 0.71 5.72
N VAL A 144 5.84 1.84 5.24
CA VAL A 144 6.77 2.70 5.98
C VAL A 144 6.40 4.18 5.83
N ASN A 145 6.51 4.89 6.95
CA ASN A 145 6.46 6.35 7.01
C ASN A 145 7.89 6.91 7.02
N ARG A 146 8.21 7.72 6.01
CA ARG A 146 9.52 8.40 5.87
C ARG A 146 9.53 9.72 6.65
N GLU A 147 10.71 10.32 6.84
CA GLU A 147 10.86 11.58 7.59
C GLU A 147 10.06 12.77 7.03
N ASN A 148 9.85 12.81 5.71
CA ASN A 148 9.02 13.79 5.00
C ASN A 148 7.50 13.60 5.23
N GLY A 149 7.09 12.53 5.92
CA GLY A 149 5.71 12.19 6.21
C GLY A 149 4.98 11.42 5.11
N GLU A 150 5.66 11.08 4.02
CA GLU A 150 5.13 10.12 3.04
C GLU A 150 4.91 8.75 3.66
N ILE A 151 3.91 8.02 3.15
CA ILE A 151 3.57 6.67 3.57
C ILE A 151 3.56 5.79 2.31
N LYS A 152 4.53 4.89 2.19
CA LYS A 152 4.79 4.11 0.96
C LYS A 152 5.18 2.67 1.30
N TRP A 153 4.99 1.78 0.33
CA TRP A 153 5.52 0.42 0.36
C TRP A 153 6.96 0.40 -0.13
N ILE A 154 7.88 -0.10 0.70
CA ILE A 154 9.34 0.00 0.50
C ILE A 154 9.97 -1.37 0.69
N LYS A 155 10.95 -1.78 -0.13
CA LYS A 155 11.57 -3.09 0.05
C LYS A 155 12.41 -3.11 1.33
N ALA A 156 12.48 -4.25 2.00
CA ALA A 156 13.26 -4.40 3.22
C ALA A 156 14.75 -4.02 3.07
N GLU A 157 15.34 -4.26 1.90
CA GLU A 157 16.73 -3.85 1.58
C GLU A 157 16.92 -2.33 1.35
N GLU A 158 15.83 -1.56 1.24
CA GLU A 158 15.81 -0.10 1.02
C GLU A 158 15.48 0.69 2.30
N LEU A 159 15.40 -0.01 3.45
CA LEU A 159 15.12 0.56 4.76
C LEU A 159 16.39 1.09 5.44
N LYS A 160 16.24 2.21 6.14
CA LYS A 160 17.30 2.87 6.91
C LYS A 160 16.83 3.06 8.37
N PRO A 161 17.73 3.03 9.37
CA PRO A 161 17.38 3.49 10.72
C PRO A 161 16.81 4.91 10.69
N GLY A 162 15.78 5.17 11.50
CA GLY A 162 14.97 6.39 11.47
C GLY A 162 13.68 6.28 10.64
N ASP A 163 13.60 5.32 9.70
CA ASP A 163 12.33 4.97 9.05
C ASP A 163 11.31 4.46 10.07
N LYS A 164 10.01 4.70 9.85
CA LYS A 164 8.96 4.28 10.78
C LYS A 164 8.07 3.20 10.17
N LEU A 165 8.10 2.03 10.79
CA LEU A 165 7.40 0.83 10.34
C LEU A 165 5.93 0.86 10.75
N ALA A 166 5.02 0.55 9.81
CA ALA A 166 3.59 0.46 10.09
C ALA A 166 3.27 -0.77 10.94
N ILE A 167 2.65 -0.54 12.09
CA ILE A 167 2.18 -1.57 13.02
C ILE A 167 0.72 -1.30 13.37
N PRO A 168 -0.12 -2.29 13.73
CA PRO A 168 -1.45 -2.03 14.24
C PRO A 168 -1.39 -1.37 15.64
N SER A 169 -2.25 -0.38 15.90
CA SER A 169 -2.38 0.28 17.20
C SER A 169 -3.25 -0.50 18.20
N PHE A 170 -3.93 -1.56 17.74
CA PHE A 170 -4.83 -2.41 18.51
C PHE A 170 -4.91 -3.80 17.86
N LEU A 171 -5.15 -4.86 18.64
CA LEU A 171 -5.29 -6.23 18.13
C LEU A 171 -6.63 -6.84 18.55
N PRO A 172 -7.55 -7.16 17.61
CA PRO A 172 -8.84 -7.80 17.91
C PRO A 172 -8.65 -9.29 18.26
N LEU A 173 -8.05 -9.56 19.42
CA LEU A 173 -8.03 -10.88 20.06
C LEU A 173 -9.29 -11.06 20.92
N ILE A 174 -9.65 -12.32 21.20
CA ILE A 174 -10.81 -12.63 22.05
C ILE A 174 -10.48 -12.30 23.51
N THR A 175 -11.02 -11.19 24.02
CA THR A 175 -10.89 -10.79 25.43
C THR A 175 -12.08 -11.24 26.27
N GLY A 176 -11.86 -11.46 27.56
CA GLY A 176 -12.89 -11.92 28.49
C GLY A 176 -12.35 -12.13 29.91
N GLU A 177 -13.25 -12.34 30.87
CA GLU A 177 -12.93 -12.75 32.24
C GLU A 177 -13.17 -14.25 32.40
N ASN A 178 -12.20 -15.00 32.96
CA ASN A 178 -12.32 -16.44 33.15
C ASN A 178 -11.59 -16.90 34.43
N PRO A 179 -12.27 -17.53 35.41
CA PRO A 179 -11.64 -18.00 36.65
C PRO A 179 -10.46 -18.95 36.45
N LEU A 180 -10.45 -19.76 35.38
CA LEU A 180 -9.31 -20.64 35.07
C LEU A 180 -8.11 -19.86 34.51
N ALA A 181 -8.36 -18.79 33.75
CA ALA A 181 -7.31 -17.90 33.27
C ALA A 181 -6.71 -17.07 34.42
N GLU A 182 -7.55 -16.61 35.35
CA GLU A 182 -7.12 -15.96 36.60
C GLU A 182 -6.22 -16.90 37.43
N TRP A 183 -6.68 -18.14 37.64
CA TRP A 183 -5.93 -19.16 38.39
C TRP A 183 -4.60 -19.53 37.73
N LEU A 184 -4.56 -19.64 36.40
CA LEU A 184 -3.33 -19.88 35.65
C LEU A 184 -2.38 -18.67 35.71
N GLY A 185 -2.87 -17.44 35.71
CA GLY A 185 -2.04 -16.24 35.86
C GLY A 185 -1.31 -16.21 37.21
N TYR A 186 -2.01 -16.53 38.31
CA TYR A 186 -1.37 -16.71 39.62
C TYR A 186 -0.41 -17.90 39.63
N PHE A 187 -0.81 -19.07 39.13
CA PHE A 187 0.05 -20.27 39.13
C PHE A 187 1.33 -20.08 38.30
N MET A 188 1.28 -19.35 37.18
CA MET A 188 2.47 -19.05 36.39
C MET A 188 3.33 -17.92 36.96
N GLY A 189 2.74 -17.01 37.73
CA GLY A 189 3.51 -15.94 38.38
C GLY A 189 4.25 -16.39 39.65
N SER A 190 3.69 -17.32 40.44
CA SER A 190 4.32 -17.76 41.70
C SER A 190 3.93 -19.18 42.17
N GLY A 191 3.59 -20.07 41.24
CA GLY A 191 3.23 -21.47 41.51
C GLY A 191 4.29 -22.49 41.15
N TYR A 192 4.19 -23.69 41.74
CA TYR A 192 5.11 -24.81 41.51
C TYR A 192 4.39 -26.16 41.54
N ALA A 193 4.93 -27.17 40.85
CA ALA A 193 4.35 -28.52 40.77
C ALA A 193 5.39 -29.59 41.12
N TYR A 194 5.07 -30.47 42.07
CA TYR A 194 5.98 -31.53 42.51
C TYR A 194 5.93 -32.75 41.58
N PRO A 195 7.06 -33.26 41.03
CA PRO A 195 7.06 -34.23 39.93
C PRO A 195 6.31 -35.56 40.11
N SER A 196 5.99 -35.99 41.34
CA SER A 196 5.53 -37.36 41.62
C SER A 196 4.32 -37.54 42.54
N ASN A 197 3.78 -36.45 43.15
CA ASN A 197 2.88 -36.58 44.29
C ASN A 197 1.42 -36.09 44.08
N SER A 198 1.03 -35.62 42.89
CA SER A 198 -0.26 -34.91 42.68
C SER A 198 -0.41 -33.67 43.57
N VAL A 199 0.71 -32.96 43.79
CA VAL A 199 0.84 -31.80 44.68
C VAL A 199 1.32 -30.59 43.88
N ILE A 200 0.64 -29.47 44.08
CA ILE A 200 1.07 -28.15 43.62
C ILE A 200 1.14 -27.20 44.81
N THR A 201 1.98 -26.19 44.72
CA THR A 201 2.12 -25.11 45.71
C THR A 201 2.03 -23.74 45.04
N PHE A 202 1.67 -22.72 45.81
CA PHE A 202 1.64 -21.32 45.37
C PHE A 202 2.09 -20.41 46.52
N THR A 203 3.00 -19.49 46.23
CA THR A 203 3.68 -18.65 47.23
C THR A 203 3.49 -17.19 46.88
N ASN A 204 2.92 -16.39 47.78
CA ASN A 204 2.78 -14.94 47.57
C ASN A 204 2.66 -14.24 48.93
N GLU A 205 3.27 -13.06 49.10
CA GLU A 205 3.25 -12.35 50.37
C GLU A 205 1.85 -11.82 50.74
N ASP A 206 1.05 -11.40 49.75
CA ASP A 206 -0.28 -10.83 50.00
C ASP A 206 -1.31 -11.92 50.38
N PRO A 207 -1.93 -11.86 51.58
CA PRO A 207 -2.91 -12.85 52.01
C PRO A 207 -4.19 -12.85 51.18
N LEU A 208 -4.56 -11.72 50.56
CA LEU A 208 -5.74 -11.64 49.68
C LEU A 208 -5.48 -12.37 48.36
N ILE A 209 -4.27 -12.29 47.82
CA ILE A 209 -3.86 -13.06 46.63
C ILE A 209 -3.87 -14.56 46.97
N ARG A 210 -3.31 -14.97 48.11
CA ARG A 210 -3.35 -16.38 48.55
C ARG A 210 -4.76 -16.88 48.78
N GLN A 211 -5.62 -16.11 49.46
CA GLN A 211 -7.04 -16.45 49.62
C GLN A 211 -7.73 -16.61 48.27
N ARG A 212 -7.51 -15.67 47.34
CA ARG A 212 -8.11 -15.72 46.00
C ARG A 212 -7.68 -16.95 45.21
N PHE A 213 -6.40 -17.32 45.29
CA PHE A 213 -5.90 -18.56 44.69
C PHE A 213 -6.58 -19.80 45.30
N MET A 214 -6.81 -19.84 46.62
CA MET A 214 -7.54 -20.92 47.28
C MET A 214 -9.00 -21.01 46.83
N GLU A 215 -9.75 -19.90 46.83
CA GLU A 215 -11.15 -19.83 46.34
C GLU A 215 -11.30 -20.36 44.90
N LEU A 216 -10.39 -19.93 44.01
CA LEU A 216 -10.35 -20.38 42.63
C LEU A 216 -10.04 -21.88 42.55
N THR A 217 -9.09 -22.36 43.36
CA THR A 217 -8.69 -23.78 43.40
C THR A 217 -9.85 -24.68 43.83
N GLU A 218 -10.57 -24.37 44.92
CA GLU A 218 -11.72 -25.17 45.37
C GLU A 218 -12.84 -25.20 44.33
N LYS A 219 -13.12 -24.05 43.70
CA LYS A 219 -14.17 -23.89 42.69
C LYS A 219 -13.86 -24.64 41.38
N LEU A 220 -12.60 -24.68 40.96
CA LEU A 220 -12.17 -25.31 39.70
C LEU A 220 -11.87 -26.80 39.86
N PHE A 221 -11.40 -27.24 41.04
CA PHE A 221 -10.90 -28.59 41.28
C PHE A 221 -11.57 -29.22 42.51
N PRO A 222 -12.78 -29.80 42.39
CA PRO A 222 -13.49 -30.43 43.52
C PRO A 222 -12.83 -31.68 44.14
N ASP A 223 -11.64 -32.09 43.65
CA ASP A 223 -10.79 -33.11 44.29
C ASP A 223 -9.67 -32.49 45.15
N ALA A 224 -9.56 -31.17 45.19
CA ALA A 224 -8.51 -30.45 45.89
C ALA A 224 -8.65 -30.53 47.42
N LYS A 225 -7.52 -30.76 48.08
CA LYS A 225 -7.35 -30.60 49.53
C LYS A 225 -6.28 -29.55 49.77
N ILE A 226 -6.72 -28.37 50.20
CA ILE A 226 -5.90 -27.18 50.39
C ILE A 226 -5.46 -27.10 51.86
N ARG A 227 -4.23 -26.64 52.09
CA ARG A 227 -3.72 -26.20 53.39
C ARG A 227 -2.74 -25.03 53.18
N GLU A 228 -2.99 -23.90 53.81
CA GLU A 228 -1.95 -22.88 53.97
C GLU A 228 -0.89 -23.36 54.97
N ARG A 229 0.36 -22.98 54.72
CA ARG A 229 1.55 -23.30 55.55
C ARG A 229 2.46 -22.06 55.59
N ILE A 230 3.36 -22.04 56.56
CA ILE A 230 4.45 -21.09 56.63
C ILE A 230 5.74 -21.90 56.73
N HIS A 231 6.69 -21.63 55.84
CA HIS A 231 8.01 -22.27 55.83
C HIS A 231 8.90 -21.73 56.96
N ALA A 232 10.04 -22.39 57.22
CA ALA A 232 10.92 -22.06 58.35
C ALA A 232 11.63 -20.68 58.23
N ASP A 233 11.63 -20.11 57.03
CA ASP A 233 12.07 -18.75 56.67
C ASP A 233 10.98 -17.68 56.85
N GLY A 234 9.73 -18.10 57.14
CA GLY A 234 8.56 -17.22 57.23
C GLY A 234 7.76 -17.08 55.93
N THR A 235 8.17 -17.70 54.83
CA THR A 235 7.48 -17.61 53.54
C THR A 235 6.14 -18.38 53.56
N PRO A 236 5.00 -17.74 53.24
CA PRO A 236 3.70 -18.39 53.25
C PRO A 236 3.40 -19.14 51.94
N GLU A 237 2.98 -20.40 52.06
CA GLU A 237 2.72 -21.33 50.95
C GLU A 237 1.29 -21.88 51.03
N VAL A 238 0.55 -21.79 49.92
CA VAL A 238 -0.69 -22.54 49.72
C VAL A 238 -0.33 -23.92 49.16
N TYR A 239 -0.49 -24.97 49.97
CA TYR A 239 -0.22 -26.36 49.59
C TYR A 239 -1.50 -27.08 49.16
N VAL A 240 -1.54 -27.58 47.92
CA VAL A 240 -2.73 -28.21 47.33
C VAL A 240 -2.44 -29.64 46.90
N VAL A 241 -3.22 -30.60 47.41
CA VAL A 241 -3.28 -31.96 46.86
C VAL A 241 -4.50 -32.05 45.93
N SER A 242 -4.28 -32.10 44.62
CA SER A 242 -5.33 -32.34 43.61
C SER A 242 -4.71 -33.07 42.43
N ARG A 243 -5.33 -34.18 42.02
CA ARG A 243 -4.88 -34.92 40.83
C ARG A 243 -5.25 -34.16 39.55
N LYS A 244 -6.38 -33.44 39.56
CA LYS A 244 -6.82 -32.63 38.41
C LYS A 244 -5.95 -31.39 38.21
N ALA A 245 -5.73 -30.60 39.25
CA ALA A 245 -4.93 -29.37 39.15
C ALA A 245 -3.46 -29.69 38.79
N TRP A 246 -2.89 -30.71 39.43
CA TRP A 246 -1.54 -31.20 39.09
C TRP A 246 -1.46 -31.72 37.65
N SER A 247 -2.44 -32.51 37.20
CA SER A 247 -2.47 -33.01 35.83
C SER A 247 -2.68 -31.91 34.79
N LEU A 248 -3.33 -30.80 35.15
CA LEU A 248 -3.47 -29.64 34.27
C LEU A 248 -2.12 -28.94 34.09
N VAL A 249 -1.45 -28.55 35.18
CA VAL A 249 -0.21 -27.75 35.10
C VAL A 249 0.97 -28.53 34.48
N ASN A 250 0.99 -29.86 34.62
CA ASN A 250 1.97 -30.71 33.93
C ASN A 250 1.59 -31.05 32.47
N SER A 251 0.46 -30.53 31.96
CA SER A 251 0.00 -30.73 30.57
C SER A 251 0.12 -29.49 29.68
N ILE A 252 0.60 -28.38 30.23
CA ILE A 252 0.78 -27.08 29.57
C ILE A 252 2.26 -26.66 29.65
N SER A 253 2.74 -25.86 28.70
CA SER A 253 4.03 -25.19 28.90
C SER A 253 3.85 -24.03 29.88
N LEU A 254 4.84 -23.83 30.75
CA LEU A 254 4.93 -22.65 31.62
C LEU A 254 5.75 -21.52 30.99
N THR A 255 6.40 -21.76 29.83
CA THR A 255 7.17 -20.73 29.12
C THR A 255 6.33 -19.79 28.25
N LEU A 256 5.05 -20.10 28.03
CA LEU A 256 4.13 -19.38 27.12
C LEU A 256 2.75 -19.24 27.78
N ILE A 257 1.97 -18.22 27.42
CA ILE A 257 0.60 -18.04 27.91
C ILE A 257 -0.26 -19.22 27.42
N PRO A 258 -0.86 -20.04 28.32
CA PRO A 258 -1.64 -21.20 27.94
C PRO A 258 -2.89 -20.81 27.15
N ARG A 259 -3.40 -21.73 26.33
CA ARG A 259 -4.64 -21.52 25.55
C ARG A 259 -5.84 -21.15 26.45
N GLU A 260 -5.86 -21.66 27.67
CA GLU A 260 -6.84 -21.36 28.71
C GLU A 260 -6.65 -19.95 29.30
N GLY A 261 -5.41 -19.45 29.39
CA GLY A 261 -5.09 -18.05 29.71
C GLY A 261 -5.62 -17.10 28.64
N TRP A 262 -5.35 -17.40 27.35
CA TRP A 262 -5.88 -16.61 26.22
C TRP A 262 -7.42 -16.52 26.19
N LYS A 263 -8.15 -17.53 26.68
CA LYS A 263 -9.63 -17.49 26.81
C LYS A 263 -10.15 -16.52 27.87
N GLY A 264 -9.27 -15.96 28.71
CA GLY A 264 -9.61 -14.98 29.74
C GLY A 264 -8.45 -14.03 29.97
N ILE A 265 -7.88 -13.52 28.87
CA ILE A 265 -6.57 -12.85 28.87
C ILE A 265 -6.52 -11.62 29.79
N ARG A 266 -7.66 -10.97 30.06
CA ARG A 266 -7.79 -9.89 31.05
C ARG A 266 -7.52 -10.40 32.48
N SER A 267 -8.16 -11.50 32.88
CA SER A 267 -7.94 -12.12 34.20
C SER A 267 -6.53 -12.68 34.34
N PHE A 268 -6.00 -13.28 33.27
CA PHE A 268 -4.64 -13.81 33.24
C PHE A 268 -3.60 -12.70 33.43
N LEU A 269 -3.68 -11.62 32.63
CA LEU A 269 -2.75 -10.49 32.76
C LEU A 269 -2.86 -9.80 34.12
N ARG A 270 -4.06 -9.65 34.69
CA ARG A 270 -4.25 -9.10 36.05
C ARG A 270 -3.53 -9.95 37.09
N ALA A 271 -3.84 -11.24 37.16
CA ALA A 271 -3.27 -12.17 38.14
C ALA A 271 -1.75 -12.34 38.00
N TYR A 272 -1.23 -12.38 36.76
CA TYR A 272 0.20 -12.41 36.48
C TYR A 272 0.88 -11.08 36.86
N SER A 273 0.24 -9.93 36.64
CA SER A 273 0.76 -8.61 37.04
C SER A 273 0.73 -8.39 38.56
N ASP A 274 -0.27 -8.94 39.26
CA ASP A 274 -0.29 -8.92 40.73
C ASP A 274 0.90 -9.70 41.31
N CYS A 275 1.36 -10.78 40.67
CA CYS A 275 2.60 -11.49 41.02
C CYS A 275 3.85 -10.73 40.53
N ASN A 276 4.06 -10.67 39.20
CA ASN A 276 5.32 -10.31 38.55
C ASN A 276 5.44 -8.82 38.19
N GLY A 277 4.40 -8.03 38.40
CA GLY A 277 4.38 -6.60 38.08
C GLY A 277 5.02 -5.75 39.17
N ARG A 278 6.08 -5.02 38.81
CA ARG A 278 6.75 -3.99 39.62
C ARG A 278 6.42 -2.59 39.09
N ILE A 279 6.45 -1.60 39.98
CA ILE A 279 6.10 -0.21 39.67
C ILE A 279 7.35 0.64 39.85
N GLU A 280 7.84 1.23 38.76
CA GLU A 280 9.06 2.04 38.75
C GLU A 280 8.73 3.55 38.78
N SER A 281 9.70 4.42 38.48
CA SER A 281 9.56 5.87 38.56
C SER A 281 8.48 6.47 37.64
N ASP A 282 8.32 5.84 36.47
CA ASP A 282 7.63 6.35 35.27
C ASP A 282 7.02 5.23 34.39
N ALA A 283 7.14 3.96 34.80
CA ALA A 283 6.58 2.82 34.08
C ALA A 283 6.05 1.73 35.04
N ILE A 284 5.13 0.89 34.54
CA ILE A 284 4.84 -0.43 35.10
C ILE A 284 5.72 -1.42 34.33
N VAL A 285 6.45 -2.30 35.02
CA VAL A 285 7.27 -3.33 34.39
C VAL A 285 6.77 -4.70 34.82
N LEU A 286 6.56 -5.60 33.85
CA LEU A 286 6.16 -6.99 34.08
C LEU A 286 7.36 -7.89 33.74
N SER A 287 7.94 -8.53 34.74
CA SER A 287 9.08 -9.43 34.55
C SER A 287 8.62 -10.84 34.20
N THR A 288 9.34 -11.48 33.29
CA THR A 288 9.05 -12.85 32.85
C THR A 288 10.28 -13.73 32.90
N ASP A 289 10.08 -15.05 32.90
CA ASP A 289 11.16 -16.03 32.98
C ASP A 289 11.82 -16.33 31.62
N ASN A 290 11.33 -15.73 30.53
CA ASN A 290 11.89 -15.85 29.17
C ASN A 290 11.28 -14.84 28.17
N ASN A 291 12.02 -14.54 27.11
CA ASN A 291 11.65 -13.57 26.06
C ASN A 291 10.34 -13.92 25.31
N ASP A 292 10.02 -15.20 25.04
CA ASP A 292 8.75 -15.58 24.38
C ASP A 292 7.53 -15.28 25.27
N MET A 293 7.66 -15.39 26.59
CA MET A 293 6.61 -14.97 27.54
C MET A 293 6.43 -13.45 27.53
N ALA A 294 7.53 -12.68 27.58
CA ALA A 294 7.49 -11.21 27.44
C ALA A 294 6.81 -10.80 26.12
N GLN A 295 7.12 -11.49 25.03
CA GLN A 295 6.50 -11.27 23.72
C GLN A 295 5.00 -11.56 23.72
N GLN A 296 4.56 -12.67 24.31
CA GLN A 296 3.13 -12.99 24.39
C GLN A 296 2.36 -12.01 25.28
N ILE A 297 2.96 -11.52 26.36
CA ILE A 297 2.39 -10.43 27.18
C ILE A 297 2.29 -9.14 26.37
N ALA A 298 3.29 -8.76 25.57
CA ALA A 298 3.21 -7.58 24.70
C ALA A 298 2.08 -7.69 23.65
N TYR A 299 1.89 -8.88 23.04
CA TYR A 299 0.73 -9.15 22.16
C TYR A 299 -0.61 -9.07 22.90
N ALA A 300 -0.67 -9.59 24.12
CA ALA A 300 -1.88 -9.57 24.94
C ALA A 300 -2.24 -8.13 25.36
N LEU A 301 -1.26 -7.31 25.75
CA LEU A 301 -1.43 -5.87 26.05
C LEU A 301 -1.93 -5.09 24.83
N ALA A 302 -1.41 -5.38 23.64
CA ALA A 302 -1.88 -4.76 22.39
C ALA A 302 -3.35 -5.08 22.07
N SER A 303 -3.94 -6.15 22.64
CA SER A 303 -5.39 -6.43 22.55
C SER A 303 -6.28 -5.56 23.44
N PHE A 304 -5.68 -4.68 24.24
CA PHE A 304 -6.35 -3.58 24.96
C PHE A 304 -5.89 -2.20 24.42
N GLY A 305 -5.15 -2.18 23.30
CA GLY A 305 -4.53 -0.98 22.74
C GLY A 305 -3.41 -0.40 23.60
N ILE A 306 -2.75 -1.24 24.41
CA ILE A 306 -1.59 -0.87 25.24
C ILE A 306 -0.34 -1.25 24.47
N ILE A 307 0.44 -0.26 24.04
CA ILE A 307 1.66 -0.46 23.26
C ILE A 307 2.86 -0.44 24.21
N ALA A 308 3.25 -1.63 24.68
CA ALA A 308 4.41 -1.82 25.55
C ALA A 308 5.73 -1.90 24.75
N LYS A 309 6.84 -1.54 25.41
CA LYS A 309 8.21 -1.84 24.96
C LYS A 309 8.65 -3.17 25.55
N MET A 310 9.40 -3.98 24.80
CA MET A 310 10.16 -5.11 25.35
C MET A 310 11.61 -4.69 25.61
N ASP A 311 12.20 -5.16 26.71
CA ASP A 311 13.63 -5.02 27.00
C ASP A 311 14.16 -6.32 27.65
N GLY A 312 14.67 -7.22 26.81
CA GLY A 312 15.02 -8.58 27.23
C GLY A 312 13.78 -9.37 27.66
N GLU A 313 13.68 -9.66 28.96
CA GLU A 313 12.61 -10.47 29.57
C GLU A 313 11.61 -9.61 30.37
N ASP A 314 11.81 -8.28 30.39
CA ASP A 314 10.90 -7.29 30.96
C ASP A 314 9.98 -6.69 29.89
N VAL A 315 8.70 -6.55 30.22
CA VAL A 315 7.70 -5.82 29.42
C VAL A 315 7.37 -4.49 30.10
N ILE A 316 7.69 -3.38 29.44
CA ILE A 316 7.66 -2.03 30.00
C ILE A 316 6.44 -1.27 29.45
N ILE A 317 5.51 -0.94 30.33
CA ILE A 317 4.30 -0.14 30.05
C ILE A 317 4.57 1.30 30.53
N SER A 318 4.97 2.15 29.58
CA SER A 318 5.32 3.56 29.81
C SER A 318 4.40 4.51 29.06
N GLY A 319 4.23 5.72 29.60
CA GLY A 319 3.40 6.80 29.01
C GLY A 319 1.97 6.83 29.56
N SER A 320 1.39 8.03 29.66
CA SER A 320 0.10 8.31 30.30
C SER A 320 -1.01 7.40 29.80
N ASP A 321 -1.23 7.40 28.48
CA ASP A 321 -2.36 6.76 27.83
C ASP A 321 -2.25 5.22 27.88
N ASN A 322 -1.02 4.68 27.84
CA ASN A 322 -0.75 3.25 28.04
C ASN A 322 -1.03 2.80 29.48
N ILE A 323 -0.58 3.58 30.47
CA ILE A 323 -0.75 3.28 31.89
C ILE A 323 -2.21 3.44 32.31
N GLU A 324 -2.90 4.47 31.80
CA GLU A 324 -4.34 4.65 32.00
C GLU A 324 -5.15 3.51 31.38
N ARG A 325 -4.85 3.12 30.13
CA ARG A 325 -5.45 1.92 29.50
C ARG A 325 -5.19 0.66 30.32
N PHE A 326 -3.96 0.42 30.76
CA PHE A 326 -3.64 -0.75 31.61
C PHE A 326 -4.47 -0.76 32.89
N LEU A 327 -4.57 0.37 33.59
CA LEU A 327 -5.29 0.47 34.86
C LEU A 327 -6.81 0.36 34.72
N ASN A 328 -7.37 0.82 33.58
CA ASN A 328 -8.80 0.73 33.29
C ASN A 328 -9.21 -0.65 32.72
N GLU A 329 -8.40 -1.24 31.85
CA GLU A 329 -8.73 -2.49 31.15
C GLU A 329 -8.29 -3.75 31.89
N ILE A 330 -7.19 -3.71 32.64
CA ILE A 330 -6.59 -4.87 33.31
C ILE A 330 -6.57 -4.64 34.83
N GLY A 331 -5.82 -3.61 35.26
CA GLY A 331 -5.65 -3.22 36.66
C GLY A 331 -4.80 -4.18 37.49
N PHE A 332 -4.72 -3.87 38.79
CA PHE A 332 -4.17 -4.75 39.84
C PHE A 332 -5.30 -5.10 40.81
N SER A 333 -5.30 -6.32 41.33
CA SER A 333 -6.24 -6.76 42.38
C SER A 333 -5.88 -6.13 43.74
N THR A 334 -4.60 -5.79 43.94
CA THR A 334 -4.11 -5.19 45.18
C THR A 334 -4.25 -3.66 45.20
N GLN A 335 -4.95 -3.11 46.21
CA GLN A 335 -5.15 -1.66 46.33
C GLN A 335 -3.84 -0.86 46.51
N SER A 336 -2.76 -1.49 47.00
CA SER A 336 -1.47 -0.81 47.13
C SER A 336 -0.87 -0.54 45.74
N LYS A 337 -0.58 -1.60 44.96
CA LYS A 337 -0.06 -1.46 43.58
C LYS A 337 -0.92 -0.53 42.73
N LEU A 338 -2.26 -0.65 42.82
CA LEU A 338 -3.19 0.24 42.10
C LEU A 338 -2.98 1.72 42.43
N LYS A 339 -2.88 2.08 43.72
CA LYS A 339 -2.67 3.47 44.17
C LYS A 339 -1.28 4.00 43.82
N GLU A 340 -0.30 3.14 43.58
CA GLU A 340 1.05 3.55 43.19
C GLU A 340 1.17 3.76 41.68
N ALA A 341 0.64 2.84 40.88
CA ALA A 341 0.59 2.97 39.43
C ALA A 341 -0.24 4.21 38.99
N GLN A 342 -1.32 4.53 39.72
CA GLN A 342 -2.10 5.77 39.50
C GLN A 342 -1.27 7.06 39.67
N LYS A 343 -0.15 7.04 40.42
CA LYS A 343 0.75 8.21 40.56
C LYS A 343 1.55 8.47 39.27
N LEU A 344 1.73 7.46 38.41
CA LEU A 344 2.54 7.56 37.18
C LEU A 344 1.88 8.41 36.10
N ILE A 345 0.55 8.33 35.95
CA ILE A 345 -0.24 9.09 34.96
C ILE A 345 0.05 10.60 35.02
N ARG A 346 0.35 11.13 36.21
CA ARG A 346 0.67 12.56 36.44
C ARG A 346 2.15 12.92 36.26
N LYS A 347 3.03 11.94 36.04
CA LYS A 347 4.49 12.12 35.89
C LYS A 347 4.98 11.90 34.45
N THR A 348 4.38 10.95 33.74
CA THR A 348 4.80 10.60 32.38
C THR A 348 4.41 11.70 31.40
N ASN A 349 5.40 12.36 30.79
CA ASN A 349 5.14 13.27 29.67
C ASN A 349 4.50 12.51 28.51
N VAL A 350 3.44 13.07 27.93
CA VAL A 350 2.89 12.63 26.65
C VAL A 350 3.99 12.77 25.59
N ARG A 351 4.34 11.68 24.90
CA ARG A 351 5.37 11.70 23.86
C ARG A 351 4.87 11.09 22.56
N SER A 352 4.98 11.90 21.51
CA SER A 352 4.67 11.65 20.09
C SER A 352 4.49 10.18 19.68
N ASP A 353 3.24 9.77 19.57
CA ASP A 353 2.78 8.76 18.60
C ASP A 353 3.41 9.05 17.22
N GLY A 354 4.19 8.10 16.72
CA GLY A 354 5.42 8.41 15.98
C GLY A 354 5.31 9.01 14.58
N LEU A 355 4.10 9.10 14.00
CA LEU A 355 3.91 9.44 12.58
C LEU A 355 4.45 10.83 12.22
N LYS A 356 5.28 10.89 11.18
CA LYS A 356 5.67 12.12 10.48
C LYS A 356 4.54 12.49 9.51
N ILE A 357 4.12 13.75 9.51
CA ILE A 357 3.00 14.25 8.69
C ILE A 357 3.52 14.95 7.44
N ASN A 358 2.98 14.62 6.27
CA ASN A 358 3.25 15.33 5.02
C ASN A 358 2.47 16.66 5.00
N TYR A 359 3.04 17.68 5.65
CA TYR A 359 2.45 19.02 5.72
C TYR A 359 2.34 19.69 4.34
N GLU A 360 3.19 19.36 3.38
CA GLU A 360 3.10 19.93 2.02
C GLU A 360 1.82 19.45 1.32
N LEU A 361 1.54 18.15 1.37
CA LEU A 361 0.35 17.55 0.76
C LEU A 361 -0.95 18.03 1.46
N ILE A 362 -0.93 18.20 2.79
CA ILE A 362 -2.04 18.82 3.51
C ILE A 362 -2.22 20.30 3.12
N SER A 363 -1.13 21.08 3.01
CA SER A 363 -1.21 22.46 2.53
C SER A 363 -1.77 22.51 1.11
N TYR A 364 -1.31 21.62 0.21
CA TYR A 364 -1.81 21.57 -1.16
C TYR A 364 -3.34 21.38 -1.23
N VAL A 365 -3.91 20.46 -0.45
CA VAL A 365 -5.37 20.30 -0.36
C VAL A 365 -6.03 21.57 0.20
N LYS A 366 -5.46 22.17 1.24
CA LYS A 366 -5.97 23.42 1.84
C LYS A 366 -5.91 24.60 0.88
N ASP A 367 -4.85 24.76 0.11
CA ASP A 367 -4.63 25.87 -0.80
C ASP A 367 -5.48 25.70 -2.07
N ARG A 368 -5.57 24.47 -2.59
CA ARG A 368 -6.34 24.13 -3.80
C ARG A 368 -7.86 24.20 -3.61
N LEU A 369 -8.36 23.86 -2.42
CA LEU A 369 -9.79 23.99 -2.05
C LEU A 369 -10.09 25.21 -1.15
N ARG A 370 -9.07 26.02 -0.82
CA ARG A 370 -9.13 27.26 -0.01
C ARG A 370 -9.78 27.08 1.37
N LEU A 371 -9.25 26.11 2.12
CA LEU A 371 -9.75 25.65 3.42
C LEU A 371 -9.16 26.48 4.59
N ASN A 372 -9.99 27.31 5.23
CA ASN A 372 -9.61 28.11 6.39
C ASN A 372 -9.65 27.28 7.70
N VAL A 373 -8.58 26.52 7.98
CA VAL A 373 -8.42 25.75 9.22
C VAL A 373 -7.13 26.15 9.94
N ASN A 374 -7.19 26.28 11.28
CA ASN A 374 -6.09 26.74 12.13
C ASN A 374 -5.07 25.64 12.43
N ASP A 375 -3.93 25.65 11.75
CA ASP A 375 -2.88 24.66 12.01
C ASP A 375 -2.06 25.00 13.26
N LYS A 376 -1.94 24.02 14.17
CA LYS A 376 -0.88 24.03 15.19
C LYS A 376 0.39 23.49 14.54
N ARG A 377 1.49 24.26 14.59
CA ARG A 377 2.82 23.75 14.20
C ARG A 377 3.19 22.57 15.12
N ASN A 378 3.78 21.53 14.55
CA ASN A 378 4.10 20.26 15.21
C ASN A 378 2.87 19.55 15.79
N LEU A 379 2.00 19.05 14.90
CA LEU A 379 0.95 18.11 15.24
C LEU A 379 1.56 16.79 15.74
N SER A 380 1.04 16.24 16.84
CA SER A 380 1.13 14.79 17.11
C SER A 380 0.21 14.03 16.13
N TYR A 381 0.38 12.72 16.00
CA TYR A 381 -0.52 11.87 15.20
C TYR A 381 -1.98 11.99 15.65
N ARG A 382 -2.24 12.05 16.97
CA ARG A 382 -3.58 12.37 17.51
C ARG A 382 -4.11 13.72 17.01
N ASN A 383 -3.32 14.80 17.08
CA ASN A 383 -3.74 16.12 16.59
C ASN A 383 -3.92 16.13 15.05
N ALA A 384 -3.15 15.33 14.31
CA ALA A 384 -3.27 15.18 12.87
C ALA A 384 -4.53 14.39 12.47
N LYS A 385 -4.96 13.41 13.27
CA LYS A 385 -6.26 12.73 13.14
C LYS A 385 -7.43 13.68 13.36
N GLU A 386 -7.36 14.49 14.41
CA GLU A 386 -8.35 15.52 14.72
C GLU A 386 -8.43 16.57 13.58
N LEU A 387 -7.29 17.07 13.10
CA LEU A 387 -7.23 17.99 11.95
C LEU A 387 -7.75 17.35 10.65
N SER A 388 -7.44 16.07 10.39
CA SER A 388 -7.92 15.36 9.19
C SER A 388 -9.43 15.20 9.20
N TRP A 389 -10.04 14.95 10.37
CA TRP A 389 -11.49 14.92 10.55
C TRP A 389 -12.17 16.27 10.32
N GLU A 390 -11.54 17.38 10.71
CA GLU A 390 -12.04 18.72 10.43
C GLU A 390 -11.92 19.07 8.94
N LEU A 391 -10.75 18.82 8.33
CA LEU A 391 -10.51 19.03 6.90
C LEU A 391 -11.46 18.19 6.03
N MET A 392 -11.66 16.90 6.35
CA MET A 392 -12.51 16.01 5.53
C MET A 392 -13.98 16.46 5.43
N LYS A 393 -14.53 17.10 6.47
CA LYS A 393 -15.88 17.67 6.43
C LYS A 393 -15.96 18.84 5.45
N GLU A 394 -15.00 19.75 5.52
CA GLU A 394 -14.94 20.92 4.65
C GLU A 394 -14.65 20.49 3.21
N ILE A 395 -13.69 19.59 2.98
CA ILE A 395 -13.38 18.98 1.67
C ILE A 395 -14.64 18.40 1.02
N TYR A 396 -15.43 17.60 1.75
CA TYR A 396 -16.68 17.05 1.24
C TYR A 396 -17.65 18.16 0.79
N TYR A 397 -17.83 19.20 1.60
CA TYR A 397 -18.67 20.35 1.25
C TYR A 397 -18.14 21.15 0.04
N ARG A 398 -16.81 21.30 -0.08
CA ARG A 398 -16.15 21.99 -1.21
C ARG A 398 -16.28 21.21 -2.52
N LEU A 399 -16.11 19.89 -2.50
CA LEU A 399 -16.32 19.04 -3.68
C LEU A 399 -17.79 19.01 -4.10
N GLU A 400 -18.72 18.86 -3.16
CA GLU A 400 -20.16 18.90 -3.46
C GLU A 400 -20.60 20.29 -3.98
N GLU A 401 -20.01 21.39 -3.48
CA GLU A 401 -20.22 22.72 -4.05
C GLU A 401 -19.63 22.86 -5.47
N LEU A 402 -18.42 22.34 -5.72
CA LEU A 402 -17.79 22.35 -7.04
C LEU A 402 -18.56 21.52 -8.09
N GLU A 403 -19.11 20.36 -7.72
CA GLU A 403 -19.96 19.56 -8.61
C GLU A 403 -21.28 20.26 -8.95
N ARG A 404 -21.91 20.90 -7.94
CA ARG A 404 -23.12 21.72 -8.14
C ARG A 404 -22.83 22.94 -9.03
N LEU A 405 -21.68 23.60 -8.84
CA LEU A 405 -21.21 24.70 -9.69
C LEU A 405 -20.93 24.20 -11.11
N LYS A 406 -20.20 23.09 -11.29
CA LYS A 406 -19.96 22.47 -12.61
C LYS A 406 -21.26 22.24 -13.36
N LYS A 407 -22.27 21.68 -12.70
CA LYS A 407 -23.58 21.42 -13.30
C LYS A 407 -24.24 22.70 -13.81
N VAL A 408 -24.29 23.76 -13.00
CA VAL A 408 -24.86 25.05 -13.42
C VAL A 408 -24.02 25.72 -14.50
N LEU A 409 -22.69 25.74 -14.36
CA LEU A 409 -21.80 26.35 -15.34
C LEU A 409 -21.67 25.55 -16.64
N SER A 410 -22.20 24.32 -16.72
CA SER A 410 -22.26 23.56 -17.97
C SER A 410 -23.31 24.11 -18.96
N GLU A 411 -24.38 24.72 -18.45
CA GLU A 411 -25.47 25.33 -19.24
C GLU A 411 -24.96 26.63 -19.92
N PRO A 412 -25.11 26.81 -21.25
CA PRO A 412 -24.69 28.02 -21.94
C PRO A 412 -25.64 29.19 -21.67
N ILE A 413 -25.11 30.42 -21.58
CA ILE A 413 -25.93 31.64 -21.41
C ILE A 413 -26.23 32.36 -22.72
N LEU A 414 -25.77 31.82 -23.86
CA LEU A 414 -26.09 32.32 -25.19
C LEU A 414 -27.46 31.80 -25.66
N ILE A 415 -28.31 32.71 -26.12
CA ILE A 415 -29.61 32.43 -26.74
C ILE A 415 -29.42 32.07 -28.22
N ASP A 416 -30.03 30.97 -28.68
CA ASP A 416 -30.23 30.74 -30.12
C ASP A 416 -31.44 31.55 -30.62
N TRP A 417 -31.16 32.60 -31.39
CA TRP A 417 -32.19 33.44 -32.01
C TRP A 417 -33.07 32.68 -33.02
N ASN A 418 -32.61 31.55 -33.56
CA ASN A 418 -33.44 30.66 -34.39
C ASN A 418 -34.45 29.88 -33.55
N GLU A 419 -34.18 29.63 -32.27
CA GLU A 419 -35.15 29.05 -31.33
C GLU A 419 -36.12 30.11 -30.81
N VAL A 420 -35.64 31.33 -30.52
CA VAL A 420 -36.51 32.49 -30.23
C VAL A 420 -37.53 32.70 -31.36
N ALA A 421 -37.09 32.67 -32.62
CA ALA A 421 -37.98 32.80 -33.77
C ALA A 421 -39.07 31.71 -33.82
N LYS A 422 -38.73 30.45 -33.50
CA LYS A 422 -39.68 29.32 -33.45
C LYS A 422 -40.66 29.42 -32.26
N LYS A 423 -40.28 30.10 -31.19
CA LYS A 423 -41.08 30.32 -29.96
C LYS A 423 -41.61 31.75 -29.83
N SER A 424 -41.70 32.50 -30.93
CA SER A 424 -41.98 33.95 -30.90
C SER A 424 -43.19 34.33 -30.05
N ASP A 425 -44.33 33.63 -30.21
CA ASP A 425 -45.56 33.92 -29.47
C ASP A 425 -45.41 33.66 -27.96
N GLU A 426 -44.75 32.56 -27.59
CA GLU A 426 -44.46 32.19 -26.20
C GLU A 426 -43.51 33.21 -25.53
N VAL A 427 -42.53 33.71 -26.27
CA VAL A 427 -41.59 34.76 -25.82
C VAL A 427 -42.31 36.11 -25.66
N ILE A 428 -43.18 36.49 -26.61
CA ILE A 428 -44.00 37.70 -26.54
C ILE A 428 -44.90 37.69 -25.29
N GLU A 429 -45.59 36.58 -25.04
CA GLU A 429 -46.49 36.43 -23.88
C GLU A 429 -45.72 36.43 -22.55
N LYS A 430 -44.72 35.55 -22.41
CA LYS A 430 -44.07 35.28 -21.12
C LYS A 430 -43.02 36.34 -20.76
N ALA A 431 -42.17 36.75 -21.71
CA ALA A 431 -41.17 37.80 -21.49
C ALA A 431 -41.75 39.22 -21.62
N LYS A 432 -43.00 39.36 -22.08
CA LYS A 432 -43.76 40.63 -22.19
C LYS A 432 -43.10 41.66 -23.13
N ILE A 433 -42.49 41.17 -24.21
CA ILE A 433 -41.81 41.97 -25.23
C ILE A 433 -42.77 42.19 -26.41
N ARG A 434 -42.83 43.41 -26.95
CA ARG A 434 -43.67 43.73 -28.12
C ARG A 434 -43.16 42.97 -29.36
N ALA A 435 -44.06 42.41 -30.15
CA ALA A 435 -43.73 41.61 -31.34
C ALA A 435 -42.77 42.33 -32.31
N GLU A 436 -43.03 43.61 -32.62
CA GLU A 436 -42.16 44.47 -33.44
C GLU A 436 -40.72 44.50 -32.90
N LYS A 437 -40.57 44.70 -31.59
CA LYS A 437 -39.28 44.80 -30.91
C LYS A 437 -38.55 43.45 -30.85
N LEU A 438 -39.29 42.34 -30.75
CA LEU A 438 -38.71 41.00 -30.82
C LEU A 438 -38.21 40.67 -32.23
N LEU A 439 -38.90 41.14 -33.27
CA LEU A 439 -38.46 41.00 -34.67
C LEU A 439 -37.19 41.83 -34.96
N GLU A 440 -37.08 43.06 -34.40
CA GLU A 440 -35.82 43.84 -34.43
C GLU A 440 -34.66 43.06 -33.79
N TYR A 441 -34.91 42.32 -32.70
CA TYR A 441 -33.90 41.51 -32.02
C TYR A 441 -33.47 40.27 -32.82
N ILE A 442 -34.44 39.49 -33.33
CA ILE A 442 -34.18 38.24 -34.08
C ILE A 442 -33.32 38.51 -35.33
N LYS A 443 -33.52 39.66 -35.99
CA LYS A 443 -32.73 40.05 -37.17
C LYS A 443 -31.37 40.68 -36.84
N GLY A 444 -31.09 40.99 -35.57
CA GLY A 444 -29.91 41.77 -35.16
C GLY A 444 -29.98 43.26 -35.51
N GLU A 445 -31.14 43.80 -35.93
CA GLU A 445 -31.36 45.24 -36.16
C GLU A 445 -31.25 46.04 -34.85
N ARG A 446 -31.45 45.39 -33.69
CA ARG A 446 -31.38 45.98 -32.36
C ARG A 446 -30.92 44.96 -31.31
N LYS A 447 -30.24 45.41 -30.26
CA LYS A 447 -29.94 44.58 -29.07
C LYS A 447 -31.05 44.73 -27.99
N PRO A 448 -31.42 43.66 -27.26
CA PRO A 448 -32.28 43.75 -26.09
C PRO A 448 -31.59 44.44 -24.91
N SER A 449 -32.34 45.02 -23.97
CA SER A 449 -31.75 45.33 -22.66
C SER A 449 -31.39 44.04 -21.92
N PHE A 450 -30.43 44.08 -20.98
CA PHE A 450 -30.01 42.90 -20.23
C PHE A 450 -31.17 42.19 -19.50
N LYS A 451 -32.12 42.98 -18.96
CA LYS A 451 -33.36 42.46 -18.38
C LYS A 451 -34.24 41.75 -19.40
N GLU A 452 -34.41 42.31 -20.60
CA GLU A 452 -35.17 41.64 -21.67
C GLU A 452 -34.48 40.37 -22.16
N TYR A 453 -33.13 40.37 -22.24
CA TYR A 453 -32.34 39.19 -22.57
C TYR A 453 -32.56 38.06 -21.53
N ILE A 454 -32.53 38.38 -20.23
CA ILE A 454 -32.82 37.44 -19.15
C ILE A 454 -34.23 36.85 -19.26
N GLU A 455 -35.25 37.66 -19.53
CA GLU A 455 -36.63 37.15 -19.64
C GLU A 455 -36.84 36.30 -20.91
N ILE A 456 -36.18 36.61 -22.04
CA ILE A 456 -36.17 35.71 -23.21
C ILE A 456 -35.47 34.39 -22.86
N ALA A 457 -34.30 34.44 -22.21
CA ALA A 457 -33.53 33.27 -21.80
C ALA A 457 -34.35 32.33 -20.91
N LYS A 458 -35.09 32.88 -19.93
CA LYS A 458 -35.99 32.13 -19.04
C LYS A 458 -37.07 31.34 -19.81
N VAL A 459 -37.60 31.89 -20.91
CA VAL A 459 -38.58 31.19 -21.77
C VAL A 459 -37.95 30.03 -22.54
N LEU A 460 -36.66 30.12 -22.88
CA LEU A 460 -35.90 29.00 -23.45
C LEU A 460 -35.40 27.99 -22.40
N GLY A 461 -35.66 28.23 -21.11
CA GLY A 461 -35.16 27.42 -19.99
C GLY A 461 -33.74 27.76 -19.53
N ILE A 462 -33.09 28.74 -20.16
CA ILE A 462 -31.72 29.18 -19.84
C ILE A 462 -31.75 30.13 -18.63
N ASN A 463 -31.22 29.69 -17.49
CA ASN A 463 -31.23 30.50 -16.26
C ASN A 463 -29.94 31.32 -16.10
N VAL A 464 -29.86 32.42 -16.85
CA VAL A 464 -28.70 33.34 -16.88
C VAL A 464 -28.40 33.91 -15.48
N GLU A 465 -29.41 34.30 -14.70
CA GLU A 465 -29.25 34.84 -13.35
C GLU A 465 -28.56 33.82 -12.41
N ARG A 466 -29.04 32.57 -12.41
CA ARG A 466 -28.45 31.46 -11.63
C ARG A 466 -27.03 31.14 -12.06
N THR A 467 -26.75 31.23 -13.36
CA THR A 467 -25.41 30.96 -13.90
C THR A 467 -24.43 32.05 -13.48
N ILE A 468 -24.80 33.33 -13.59
CA ILE A 468 -23.98 34.46 -13.13
C ILE A 468 -23.74 34.41 -11.60
N GLU A 469 -24.72 33.97 -10.80
CA GLU A 469 -24.49 33.78 -9.37
C GLU A 469 -23.54 32.61 -9.07
N ALA A 470 -23.64 31.50 -9.81
CA ALA A 470 -22.65 30.42 -9.73
C ALA A 470 -21.23 30.89 -10.10
N MET A 471 -21.09 31.72 -11.14
CA MET A 471 -19.81 32.33 -11.54
C MET A 471 -19.23 33.20 -10.42
N LYS A 472 -20.04 34.09 -9.83
CA LYS A 472 -19.65 34.91 -8.65
C LYS A 472 -19.22 34.07 -7.46
N ILE A 473 -19.91 32.97 -7.18
CA ILE A 473 -19.55 32.04 -6.09
C ILE A 473 -18.20 31.39 -6.40
N PHE A 474 -17.98 30.91 -7.62
CA PHE A 474 -16.72 30.28 -8.03
C PHE A 474 -15.52 31.25 -7.99
N ALA A 475 -15.64 32.41 -8.66
CA ALA A 475 -14.62 33.45 -8.74
C ALA A 475 -14.25 34.08 -7.38
N LYS A 476 -15.13 33.95 -6.37
CA LYS A 476 -14.89 34.40 -5.00
C LYS A 476 -14.33 33.31 -4.09
N ARG A 477 -14.77 32.05 -4.24
CA ARG A 477 -14.44 30.95 -3.31
C ARG A 477 -13.27 30.07 -3.75
N TYR A 478 -13.09 29.82 -5.05
CA TYR A 478 -12.14 28.81 -5.56
C TYR A 478 -11.08 29.40 -6.49
N SER A 479 -11.46 30.33 -7.37
CA SER A 479 -10.54 31.07 -8.24
C SER A 479 -10.43 32.54 -7.81
N SER A 480 -9.95 33.44 -8.67
CA SER A 480 -9.95 34.88 -8.43
C SER A 480 -10.23 35.64 -9.72
N TYR A 481 -10.86 36.81 -9.61
CA TYR A 481 -11.12 37.69 -10.77
C TYR A 481 -9.86 38.01 -11.59
N ALA A 482 -8.68 38.04 -10.96
CA ALA A 482 -7.38 38.26 -11.63
C ALA A 482 -6.81 36.99 -12.30
N GLU A 483 -7.18 35.80 -11.85
CA GLU A 483 -6.81 34.53 -12.47
C GLU A 483 -7.66 34.28 -13.73
N ILE A 484 -8.97 34.46 -13.60
CA ILE A 484 -9.92 34.42 -14.72
C ILE A 484 -9.56 35.48 -15.77
N GLY A 485 -9.25 36.71 -15.35
CA GLY A 485 -8.84 37.79 -16.26
C GLY A 485 -7.54 37.51 -17.02
N ARG A 486 -6.59 36.77 -16.42
CA ARG A 486 -5.39 36.28 -17.10
C ARG A 486 -5.71 35.21 -18.14
N LYS A 487 -6.53 34.20 -17.80
CA LYS A 487 -6.98 33.18 -18.78
C LYS A 487 -7.82 33.78 -19.92
N LEU A 488 -8.56 34.87 -19.67
CA LEU A 488 -9.31 35.60 -20.70
C LEU A 488 -8.42 36.43 -21.66
N GLY A 489 -7.11 36.53 -21.39
CA GLY A 489 -6.13 37.14 -22.29
C GLY A 489 -6.11 38.67 -22.31
N THR A 490 -6.84 39.34 -21.41
CA THR A 490 -7.06 40.79 -21.47
C THR A 490 -6.65 41.52 -20.19
N TRP A 491 -5.63 42.37 -20.28
CA TRP A 491 -5.16 43.20 -19.16
C TRP A 491 -6.13 44.31 -18.72
N ASN A 492 -7.13 44.64 -19.55
CA ASN A 492 -7.99 45.83 -19.36
C ASN A 492 -9.41 45.54 -18.83
N PHE A 493 -9.83 44.28 -18.73
CA PHE A 493 -11.19 43.93 -18.28
C PHE A 493 -11.22 43.51 -16.81
N ASN A 494 -11.91 44.31 -15.99
CA ASN A 494 -12.18 43.94 -14.60
C ASN A 494 -13.33 42.91 -14.56
N VAL A 495 -12.96 41.62 -14.46
CA VAL A 495 -13.90 40.48 -14.41
C VAL A 495 -14.97 40.65 -13.32
N LYS A 496 -14.60 41.24 -12.17
CA LYS A 496 -15.57 41.57 -11.10
C LYS A 496 -16.64 42.53 -11.61
N THR A 497 -16.24 43.63 -12.25
CA THR A 497 -17.17 44.62 -12.82
C THR A 497 -18.06 44.03 -13.92
N ILE A 498 -17.56 43.05 -14.70
CA ILE A 498 -18.37 42.36 -15.72
C ILE A 498 -19.43 41.47 -15.07
N LEU A 499 -19.07 40.69 -14.05
CA LEU A 499 -20.01 39.87 -13.27
C LEU A 499 -21.01 40.70 -12.45
N GLU A 500 -20.68 41.95 -12.15
CA GLU A 500 -21.52 42.94 -11.46
C GLU A 500 -22.23 43.92 -12.44
N SER A 501 -22.22 43.67 -13.76
CA SER A 501 -22.78 44.58 -14.78
C SER A 501 -24.06 44.07 -15.44
N ASP A 502 -25.14 44.82 -15.28
CA ASP A 502 -26.43 44.56 -15.93
C ASP A 502 -26.49 45.05 -17.40
N THR A 503 -25.50 44.68 -18.23
CA THR A 503 -25.42 45.14 -19.64
C THR A 503 -25.35 43.98 -20.63
N VAL A 504 -26.12 44.08 -21.72
CA VAL A 504 -26.25 43.02 -22.74
C VAL A 504 -24.94 42.79 -23.51
N ASP A 505 -24.16 43.85 -23.74
CA ASP A 505 -22.92 43.79 -24.51
C ASP A 505 -21.83 42.94 -23.82
N ASN A 506 -21.96 42.70 -22.52
CA ASN A 506 -21.07 41.83 -21.76
C ASN A 506 -21.44 40.34 -21.84
N VAL A 507 -22.59 39.94 -22.41
CA VAL A 507 -23.05 38.53 -22.41
C VAL A 507 -22.08 37.58 -23.13
N GLU A 508 -21.48 38.01 -24.24
CA GLU A 508 -20.43 37.23 -24.93
C GLU A 508 -19.14 37.08 -24.10
N ILE A 509 -18.87 38.03 -23.20
CA ILE A 509 -17.71 38.01 -22.31
C ILE A 509 -18.02 37.15 -21.07
N LEU A 510 -19.24 37.22 -20.54
CA LEU A 510 -19.75 36.34 -19.51
C LEU A 510 -19.73 34.86 -19.96
N GLU A 511 -20.09 34.56 -21.23
CA GLU A 511 -19.98 33.21 -21.79
C GLU A 511 -18.52 32.72 -21.90
N LYS A 512 -17.56 33.63 -22.16
CA LYS A 512 -16.13 33.31 -22.15
C LYS A 512 -15.61 33.07 -20.73
N ILE A 513 -16.04 33.88 -19.77
CA ILE A 513 -15.77 33.68 -18.33
C ILE A 513 -16.33 32.33 -17.88
N ARG A 514 -17.58 32.00 -18.23
CA ARG A 514 -18.24 30.72 -17.86
C ARG A 514 -17.42 29.52 -18.33
N LYS A 515 -16.89 29.55 -19.56
CA LYS A 515 -16.04 28.47 -20.10
C LYS A 515 -14.73 28.34 -19.34
N ILE A 516 -14.04 29.45 -19.10
CA ILE A 516 -12.80 29.49 -18.31
C ILE A 516 -13.03 28.98 -16.87
N GLU A 517 -14.16 29.33 -16.25
CA GLU A 517 -14.52 28.85 -14.91
C GLU A 517 -14.93 27.37 -14.90
N LEU A 518 -15.63 26.89 -15.94
CA LEU A 518 -15.94 25.46 -16.11
C LEU A 518 -14.64 24.64 -16.30
N GLU A 519 -13.73 25.11 -17.16
CA GLU A 519 -12.39 24.55 -17.36
C GLU A 519 -11.60 24.52 -16.03
N LEU A 520 -11.62 25.61 -15.25
CA LEU A 520 -10.97 25.67 -13.93
C LEU A 520 -11.60 24.70 -12.92
N ILE A 521 -12.92 24.48 -12.94
CA ILE A 521 -13.57 23.46 -12.09
C ILE A 521 -13.16 22.05 -12.54
N GLU A 522 -13.08 21.78 -13.85
CA GLU A 522 -12.60 20.50 -14.36
C GLU A 522 -11.12 20.27 -14.05
N GLU A 523 -10.27 21.30 -14.12
CA GLU A 523 -8.88 21.27 -13.64
C GLU A 523 -8.77 20.95 -12.14
N ILE A 524 -9.71 21.40 -11.31
CA ILE A 524 -9.74 21.08 -9.86
C ILE A 524 -10.25 19.66 -9.61
N LEU A 525 -11.34 19.24 -10.27
CA LEU A 525 -11.94 17.91 -10.06
C LEU A 525 -11.14 16.76 -10.72
N SER A 526 -10.34 17.06 -11.75
CA SER A 526 -9.43 16.08 -12.37
C SER A 526 -8.10 15.92 -11.61
N ASP A 527 -7.68 16.94 -10.86
CA ASP A 527 -6.40 17.08 -10.16
C ASP A 527 -5.92 15.82 -9.41
N GLY A 528 -4.80 15.26 -9.86
CA GLY A 528 -4.20 14.06 -9.28
C GLY A 528 -3.60 14.30 -7.88
N LYS A 529 -2.94 15.44 -7.64
CA LYS A 529 -2.31 15.74 -6.35
C LYS A 529 -3.35 16.12 -5.29
N LEU A 530 -4.47 16.72 -5.70
CA LEU A 530 -5.63 16.92 -4.83
C LEU A 530 -6.23 15.57 -4.42
N LYS A 531 -6.43 14.64 -5.37
CA LYS A 531 -6.94 13.29 -5.08
C LYS A 531 -6.01 12.50 -4.16
N GLU A 532 -4.70 12.55 -4.41
CA GLU A 532 -3.67 11.97 -3.55
C GLU A 532 -3.73 12.56 -2.12
N GLY A 533 -3.84 13.89 -2.00
CA GLY A 533 -3.93 14.55 -0.69
C GLY A 533 -5.22 14.29 0.07
N ILE A 534 -6.35 14.13 -0.64
CA ILE A 534 -7.61 13.69 -0.05
C ILE A 534 -7.49 12.24 0.42
N ALA A 535 -6.90 11.34 -0.39
CA ALA A 535 -6.63 9.96 0.01
C ALA A 535 -5.69 9.88 1.22
N TYR A 536 -4.68 10.76 1.30
CA TYR A 536 -3.79 10.88 2.45
C TYR A 536 -4.53 11.36 3.72
N LEU A 537 -5.42 12.35 3.62
CA LEU A 537 -6.26 12.80 4.75
C LEU A 537 -7.28 11.75 5.19
N ILE A 538 -7.86 11.01 4.25
CA ILE A 538 -8.70 9.83 4.49
C ILE A 538 -7.90 8.79 5.28
N PHE A 539 -6.72 8.42 4.80
CA PHE A 539 -5.84 7.47 5.50
C PHE A 539 -5.44 7.97 6.88
N LEU A 540 -4.98 9.23 7.02
CA LEU A 540 -4.61 9.82 8.31
C LEU A 540 -5.76 9.74 9.34
N PHE A 541 -6.99 10.05 8.92
CA PHE A 541 -8.17 9.93 9.77
C PHE A 541 -8.52 8.47 10.11
N GLN A 542 -8.49 7.57 9.12
CA GLN A 542 -9.10 6.24 9.22
C GLN A 542 -8.16 5.11 9.64
N ASN A 543 -6.84 5.23 9.46
CA ASN A 543 -5.90 4.15 9.75
C ASN A 543 -5.94 3.71 11.22
N GLU A 544 -5.75 2.41 11.47
CA GLU A 544 -5.63 1.83 12.81
C GLU A 544 -4.18 1.44 13.10
N LEU A 545 -3.25 2.31 12.68
CA LEU A 545 -1.81 2.06 12.66
C LEU A 545 -1.04 3.01 13.59
N TYR A 546 -0.11 2.43 14.35
CA TYR A 546 0.98 3.15 15.02
C TYR A 546 2.27 3.00 14.19
N TRP A 547 3.27 3.84 14.47
CA TRP A 547 4.46 4.03 13.65
C TRP A 547 5.71 3.94 14.51
N ASP A 548 6.36 2.78 14.49
CA ASP A 548 7.50 2.43 15.36
C ASP A 548 8.83 2.65 14.62
N GLU A 549 9.80 3.28 15.28
CA GLU A 549 11.02 3.77 14.65
C GLU A 549 12.07 2.66 14.53
N ILE A 550 12.59 2.44 13.31
CA ILE A 550 13.60 1.42 13.01
C ILE A 550 14.95 1.86 13.58
N THR A 551 15.57 0.99 14.39
CA THR A 551 16.82 1.26 15.12
C THR A 551 18.02 0.47 14.57
N GLU A 552 17.78 -0.69 13.96
CA GLU A 552 18.81 -1.52 13.31
C GLU A 552 18.22 -2.10 12.02
N VAL A 553 18.95 -1.98 10.89
CA VAL A 553 18.70 -2.74 9.66
C VAL A 553 19.98 -3.48 9.32
N LYS A 554 19.90 -4.79 9.13
CA LYS A 554 21.06 -5.67 8.99
C LYS A 554 20.81 -6.82 8.03
N GLU A 555 21.63 -6.92 6.99
CA GLU A 555 21.65 -8.14 6.16
C GLU A 555 22.21 -9.31 6.98
N LEU A 556 21.49 -10.42 6.98
CA LEU A 556 21.95 -11.70 7.48
C LEU A 556 22.20 -12.63 6.29
N ARG A 557 23.28 -13.41 6.36
CA ARG A 557 23.62 -14.47 5.38
C ARG A 557 23.68 -15.82 6.06
N GLY A 558 23.15 -16.85 5.40
CA GLY A 558 23.01 -18.20 5.94
C GLY A 558 21.88 -18.97 5.25
N ASP A 559 21.78 -20.28 5.48
CA ASP A 559 20.69 -21.11 4.95
C ASP A 559 19.41 -20.91 5.79
N PHE A 560 18.60 -19.93 5.41
CA PHE A 560 17.40 -19.55 6.18
C PHE A 560 16.14 -20.19 5.62
N ILE A 561 15.30 -20.68 6.53
CA ILE A 561 13.94 -21.11 6.21
C ILE A 561 13.01 -19.89 6.28
N ILE A 562 12.35 -19.63 5.16
CA ILE A 562 11.40 -18.54 4.98
C ILE A 562 9.97 -19.08 4.85
N TYR A 563 8.97 -18.25 5.12
CA TYR A 563 7.55 -18.57 5.16
C TYR A 563 6.73 -17.35 4.67
N ASP A 564 5.43 -17.46 4.40
CA ASP A 564 4.60 -16.34 3.93
C ASP A 564 3.12 -16.69 4.00
N LEU A 565 2.21 -15.74 3.74
CA LEU A 565 0.78 -15.98 3.59
C LEU A 565 0.26 -15.21 2.37
N HIS A 566 -0.77 -15.72 1.69
CA HIS A 566 -1.49 -14.87 0.74
C HIS A 566 -2.83 -14.42 1.29
N VAL A 567 -3.21 -13.21 0.93
CA VAL A 567 -4.55 -12.63 1.11
C VAL A 567 -5.11 -12.20 -0.25
N PRO A 568 -6.30 -12.65 -0.69
CA PRO A 568 -6.82 -12.28 -2.00
C PRO A 568 -7.27 -10.81 -2.04
N GLY A 569 -7.06 -10.15 -3.19
CA GLY A 569 -7.53 -8.79 -3.45
C GLY A 569 -6.66 -7.69 -2.83
N TYR A 570 -6.54 -7.68 -1.50
CA TYR A 570 -5.73 -6.69 -0.77
C TYR A 570 -4.28 -7.13 -0.56
N HIS A 571 -3.97 -8.41 -0.81
CA HIS A 571 -2.62 -8.98 -0.87
C HIS A 571 -1.74 -8.80 0.36
N ASN A 572 -2.29 -8.42 1.52
CA ASN A 572 -1.53 -8.10 2.72
C ASN A 572 -2.08 -8.75 3.99
N PHE A 573 -1.21 -8.99 4.98
CA PHE A 573 -1.53 -9.57 6.28
C PHE A 573 -0.57 -9.08 7.36
N ILE A 574 -0.90 -9.32 8.63
CA ILE A 574 -0.19 -8.81 9.80
C ILE A 574 0.65 -9.89 10.51
N ALA A 575 1.98 -9.69 10.53
CA ALA A 575 2.96 -10.60 11.15
C ALA A 575 4.24 -9.87 11.61
N GLY A 576 5.02 -10.50 12.50
CA GLY A 576 6.35 -10.06 12.98
C GLY A 576 6.63 -10.57 14.39
N ASN A 577 7.77 -10.25 15.02
CA ASN A 577 7.88 -10.51 16.48
C ASN A 577 7.08 -9.48 17.30
N MET A 578 6.67 -8.39 16.67
CA MET A 578 5.42 -7.69 16.91
C MET A 578 4.82 -7.30 15.52
N PRO A 579 3.50 -7.07 15.38
CA PRO A 579 2.79 -7.10 14.08
C PRO A 579 3.15 -5.99 13.03
N THR A 580 3.21 -6.32 11.72
CA THR A 580 3.62 -5.51 10.51
C THR A 580 3.05 -6.11 9.16
N VAL A 581 3.12 -5.46 7.96
CA VAL A 581 2.27 -5.69 6.73
C VAL A 581 2.99 -6.01 5.35
N VAL A 582 2.35 -6.58 4.27
CA VAL A 582 2.95 -7.18 2.99
C VAL A 582 2.24 -6.97 1.58
N HIS A 583 2.67 -7.55 0.40
CA HIS A 583 1.93 -7.56 -0.94
C HIS A 583 2.33 -8.61 -2.07
N ASN A 584 1.45 -9.11 -3.00
CA ASN A 584 1.77 -9.99 -4.20
C ASN A 584 1.21 -9.70 -5.67
N THR A 585 0.73 -10.68 -6.52
CA THR A 585 1.12 -10.85 -8.00
C THR A 585 0.08 -10.81 -9.21
N THR A 586 0.01 -11.71 -10.26
CA THR A 586 -0.36 -11.28 -11.68
C THR A 586 -0.95 -12.16 -12.88
N ALA A 587 -0.63 -13.44 -13.18
CA ALA A 587 -0.37 -13.87 -14.61
C ALA A 587 -1.40 -14.55 -15.63
N ALA A 588 -1.38 -15.89 -15.86
CA ALA A 588 -1.44 -16.59 -17.21
C ALA A 588 -2.77 -16.75 -18.00
N LEU A 589 -3.61 -15.71 -18.01
CA LEU A 589 -5.01 -15.76 -18.45
C LEU A 589 -5.30 -15.93 -19.97
N ALA A 590 -4.38 -15.53 -20.87
CA ALA A 590 -4.68 -15.45 -22.31
C ALA A 590 -4.86 -16.82 -23.01
N LEU A 591 -4.00 -17.79 -22.70
CA LEU A 591 -3.99 -19.12 -23.32
C LEU A 591 -5.31 -19.89 -23.09
N ALA A 592 -5.94 -19.70 -21.94
CA ALA A 592 -7.19 -20.38 -21.60
C ALA A 592 -8.41 -19.84 -22.38
N ARG A 593 -8.34 -18.59 -22.85
CA ARG A 593 -9.41 -17.97 -23.64
C ARG A 593 -9.46 -18.51 -25.06
N GLU A 594 -8.31 -18.71 -25.69
CA GLU A 594 -8.26 -19.31 -27.03
C GLU A 594 -8.71 -20.78 -27.05
N LEU A 595 -8.35 -21.55 -26.02
CA LEU A 595 -8.69 -22.97 -25.94
C LEU A 595 -10.17 -23.25 -25.67
N PHE A 596 -10.91 -22.32 -25.05
CA PHE A 596 -12.29 -22.55 -24.59
C PHE A 596 -13.32 -21.51 -25.05
N GLY A 597 -12.90 -20.43 -25.74
CA GLY A 597 -13.77 -19.32 -26.12
C GLY A 597 -14.46 -18.71 -24.89
N GLU A 598 -15.72 -18.28 -25.06
CA GLU A 598 -16.51 -17.68 -23.97
C GLU A 598 -16.66 -18.55 -22.72
N ASN A 599 -16.61 -19.89 -22.88
CA ASN A 599 -16.72 -20.84 -21.77
C ASN A 599 -15.45 -20.90 -20.88
N TRP A 600 -14.40 -20.13 -21.18
CA TRP A 600 -13.12 -20.19 -20.46
C TRP A 600 -13.29 -20.04 -18.94
N ARG A 601 -14.12 -19.11 -18.44
CA ARG A 601 -14.32 -18.89 -17.00
C ARG A 601 -14.86 -20.12 -16.23
N HIS A 602 -15.47 -21.08 -16.91
CA HIS A 602 -16.01 -22.31 -16.30
C HIS A 602 -15.09 -23.54 -16.51
N ASN A 603 -14.14 -23.42 -17.44
CA ASN A 603 -13.15 -24.44 -17.79
C ASN A 603 -11.72 -24.05 -17.40
N PHE A 604 -11.51 -22.85 -16.84
CA PHE A 604 -10.27 -22.34 -16.29
C PHE A 604 -10.42 -22.08 -14.80
N LEU A 605 -9.45 -22.51 -14.01
CA LEU A 605 -9.32 -22.15 -12.60
C LEU A 605 -7.97 -21.47 -12.41
N GLU A 606 -8.00 -20.17 -12.10
CA GLU A 606 -6.81 -19.44 -11.66
C GLU A 606 -6.63 -19.66 -10.16
N LEU A 607 -5.47 -20.21 -9.83
CA LEU A 607 -4.87 -20.17 -8.52
C LEU A 607 -3.47 -19.56 -8.74
N ASN A 608 -2.89 -18.99 -7.71
CA ASN A 608 -1.44 -18.88 -7.62
C ASN A 608 -0.96 -20.00 -6.65
N ALA A 609 0.33 -20.22 -6.42
CA ALA A 609 0.97 -21.21 -5.54
C ALA A 609 2.14 -20.65 -4.69
N SER A 610 2.63 -19.42 -4.93
CA SER A 610 2.85 -18.51 -3.80
C SER A 610 1.52 -18.16 -3.15
N ASP A 611 0.41 -18.34 -3.87
CA ASP A 611 -0.92 -18.17 -3.33
C ASP A 611 -1.41 -19.51 -2.84
N GLU A 612 -1.95 -20.47 -3.62
CA GLU A 612 -2.53 -21.82 -3.29
C GLU A 612 -1.74 -23.09 -3.76
N ARG A 613 -1.47 -24.10 -2.93
CA ARG A 613 -0.04 -24.36 -2.66
C ARG A 613 0.41 -25.82 -2.43
N GLY A 614 -0.32 -26.53 -1.58
CA GLY A 614 0.06 -27.87 -1.12
C GLY A 614 -0.96 -28.93 -1.52
N ILE A 615 -0.73 -30.15 -1.06
CA ILE A 615 -1.35 -31.34 -1.64
C ILE A 615 -2.89 -31.38 -1.61
N ASN A 616 -3.54 -30.71 -0.65
CA ASN A 616 -5.00 -30.82 -0.49
C ASN A 616 -5.78 -29.99 -1.51
N VAL A 617 -5.28 -28.83 -1.97
CA VAL A 617 -5.94 -28.11 -3.07
C VAL A 617 -5.83 -28.91 -4.37
N ILE A 618 -4.65 -29.50 -4.62
CA ILE A 618 -4.39 -30.46 -5.70
C ILE A 618 -5.30 -31.72 -5.64
N ARG A 619 -5.83 -32.06 -4.46
CA ARG A 619 -6.68 -33.25 -4.19
C ARG A 619 -8.16 -32.97 -3.96
N GLU A 620 -8.54 -31.72 -3.69
CA GLU A 620 -9.90 -31.25 -3.46
C GLU A 620 -10.26 -30.25 -4.58
N LYS A 621 -10.04 -28.95 -4.40
CA LYS A 621 -10.41 -27.87 -5.34
C LYS A 621 -10.05 -28.17 -6.80
N VAL A 622 -8.79 -28.54 -7.03
CA VAL A 622 -8.24 -28.96 -8.35
C VAL A 622 -8.84 -30.29 -8.82
N LYS A 623 -9.02 -31.27 -7.92
CA LYS A 623 -9.47 -32.62 -8.27
C LYS A 623 -10.97 -32.71 -8.51
N GLU A 624 -11.75 -31.86 -7.83
CA GLU A 624 -13.17 -31.66 -8.01
C GLU A 624 -13.42 -30.96 -9.34
N PHE A 625 -12.72 -29.87 -9.60
CA PHE A 625 -12.68 -29.24 -10.93
C PHE A 625 -12.26 -30.24 -12.02
N ALA A 626 -11.26 -31.10 -11.75
CA ALA A 626 -10.81 -32.18 -12.64
C ALA A 626 -11.71 -33.43 -12.69
N ARG A 627 -12.71 -33.54 -11.82
CA ARG A 627 -13.75 -34.59 -11.85
C ARG A 627 -14.98 -34.12 -12.62
N THR A 628 -15.28 -32.82 -12.59
CA THR A 628 -16.30 -32.26 -13.50
C THR A 628 -15.84 -32.40 -14.95
N LYS A 629 -16.77 -32.75 -15.86
CA LYS A 629 -16.48 -32.73 -17.29
C LYS A 629 -16.33 -31.28 -17.79
N PRO A 630 -15.62 -31.04 -18.91
CA PRO A 630 -15.52 -29.71 -19.49
C PRO A 630 -16.88 -29.26 -20.02
N ILE A 631 -17.23 -28.00 -19.76
CA ILE A 631 -18.52 -27.43 -20.19
C ILE A 631 -18.40 -26.96 -21.65
N GLY A 632 -19.45 -27.15 -22.44
CA GLY A 632 -19.47 -26.74 -23.85
C GLY A 632 -18.75 -27.71 -24.82
N GLY A 633 -18.52 -28.96 -24.43
CA GLY A 633 -17.97 -29.99 -25.33
C GLY A 633 -16.44 -29.95 -25.52
N ALA A 634 -15.72 -29.13 -24.76
CA ALA A 634 -14.26 -29.09 -24.78
C ALA A 634 -13.63 -30.43 -24.36
N SER A 635 -12.42 -30.72 -24.84
CA SER A 635 -11.71 -31.98 -24.59
C SER A 635 -11.06 -32.07 -23.20
N PHE A 636 -10.77 -30.94 -22.56
CA PHE A 636 -10.20 -30.85 -21.21
C PHE A 636 -10.55 -29.51 -20.55
N LYS A 637 -10.22 -29.34 -19.25
CA LYS A 637 -10.16 -28.06 -18.54
C LYS A 637 -8.71 -27.62 -18.27
N ILE A 638 -8.47 -26.35 -17.96
CA ILE A 638 -7.15 -25.81 -17.56
C ILE A 638 -7.19 -25.36 -16.11
N ILE A 639 -6.08 -25.57 -15.40
CA ILE A 639 -5.81 -24.98 -14.08
C ILE A 639 -4.51 -24.21 -14.20
N PHE A 640 -4.55 -22.90 -13.92
CA PHE A 640 -3.36 -22.08 -13.76
C PHE A 640 -2.96 -22.02 -12.29
N LEU A 641 -1.64 -21.91 -12.08
CA LEU A 641 -0.96 -21.96 -10.81
C LEU A 641 0.25 -21.01 -10.91
N ASP A 642 0.05 -19.72 -10.62
CA ASP A 642 1.13 -18.71 -10.56
C ASP A 642 2.17 -19.02 -9.45
N GLU A 643 3.36 -18.44 -9.53
CA GLU A 643 4.49 -18.65 -8.57
C GLU A 643 4.63 -20.10 -8.05
N ALA A 644 4.42 -21.08 -8.92
CA ALA A 644 4.43 -22.50 -8.63
C ALA A 644 5.83 -23.09 -8.39
N ASP A 645 6.91 -22.32 -8.56
CA ASP A 645 8.20 -22.67 -7.95
C ASP A 645 8.17 -22.62 -6.43
N ALA A 646 7.17 -21.96 -5.85
CA ALA A 646 6.83 -22.18 -4.48
C ALA A 646 6.53 -23.67 -4.21
N LEU A 647 5.78 -24.41 -5.05
CA LEU A 647 5.13 -25.71 -4.74
C LEU A 647 6.00 -26.75 -4.00
N THR A 648 5.46 -27.46 -3.00
CA THR A 648 6.29 -28.38 -2.18
C THR A 648 6.70 -29.57 -3.02
N GLN A 649 7.87 -30.17 -2.79
CA GLN A 649 8.26 -31.34 -3.59
C GLN A 649 7.21 -32.47 -3.55
N ASP A 650 6.52 -32.69 -2.43
CA ASP A 650 5.43 -33.66 -2.34
C ASP A 650 4.10 -33.20 -2.97
N ALA A 651 3.76 -31.91 -2.84
CA ALA A 651 2.61 -31.35 -3.54
C ALA A 651 2.85 -31.32 -5.05
N GLN A 652 4.09 -31.13 -5.50
CA GLN A 652 4.54 -31.31 -6.87
C GLN A 652 4.50 -32.78 -7.29
N GLN A 653 4.99 -33.74 -6.48
CA GLN A 653 4.83 -35.18 -6.78
C GLN A 653 3.36 -35.63 -6.78
N ALA A 654 2.48 -34.93 -6.08
CA ALA A 654 1.05 -35.21 -6.06
C ALA A 654 0.28 -34.48 -7.17
N LEU A 655 0.71 -33.26 -7.53
CA LEU A 655 0.26 -32.52 -8.70
C LEU A 655 0.65 -33.29 -9.95
N ARG A 656 1.89 -33.75 -10.06
CA ARG A 656 2.35 -34.76 -11.01
C ARG A 656 1.43 -35.99 -11.05
N ARG A 657 1.07 -36.59 -9.91
CA ARG A 657 0.13 -37.74 -9.88
C ARG A 657 -1.31 -37.38 -10.28
N THR A 658 -1.77 -36.15 -10.05
CA THR A 658 -3.06 -35.63 -10.52
C THR A 658 -3.01 -35.28 -12.01
N MET A 659 -1.90 -34.72 -12.51
CA MET A 659 -1.59 -34.51 -13.93
C MET A 659 -1.57 -35.83 -14.69
N GLU A 660 -0.98 -36.89 -14.11
CA GLU A 660 -1.01 -38.26 -14.62
C GLU A 660 -2.44 -38.83 -14.59
N MET A 661 -3.10 -38.84 -13.42
CA MET A 661 -4.42 -39.47 -13.21
C MET A 661 -5.57 -38.80 -13.98
N PHE A 662 -5.51 -37.47 -14.17
CA PHE A 662 -6.53 -36.68 -14.86
C PHE A 662 -6.03 -36.11 -16.20
N SER A 663 -4.95 -36.67 -16.78
CA SER A 663 -4.44 -36.30 -18.11
C SER A 663 -5.43 -36.58 -19.26
N SER A 664 -6.54 -37.27 -19.00
CA SER A 664 -7.66 -37.36 -19.94
C SER A 664 -8.62 -36.16 -19.89
N ASN A 665 -8.65 -35.37 -18.80
CA ASN A 665 -9.68 -34.37 -18.54
C ASN A 665 -9.14 -32.97 -18.15
N VAL A 666 -7.89 -32.83 -17.72
CA VAL A 666 -7.31 -31.55 -17.26
C VAL A 666 -5.88 -31.33 -17.75
N ARG A 667 -5.54 -30.06 -18.02
CA ARG A 667 -4.19 -29.55 -18.23
C ARG A 667 -3.85 -28.52 -17.16
N PHE A 668 -2.55 -28.36 -16.94
CA PHE A 668 -2.02 -27.47 -15.91
C PHE A 668 -1.05 -26.49 -16.55
N ILE A 669 -1.11 -25.25 -16.12
CA ILE A 669 -0.13 -24.19 -16.44
C ILE A 669 0.47 -23.76 -15.11
N LEU A 670 1.79 -23.82 -15.01
CA LEU A 670 2.55 -23.40 -13.84
C LEU A 670 3.35 -22.15 -14.24
N SER A 671 3.36 -21.10 -13.43
CA SER A 671 4.32 -19.98 -13.57
C SER A 671 5.34 -20.03 -12.43
N CYS A 672 6.49 -19.39 -12.56
CA CYS A 672 7.53 -19.38 -11.53
C CYS A 672 8.56 -18.26 -11.75
N ASN A 673 9.34 -17.92 -10.73
CA ASN A 673 10.60 -17.22 -10.94
C ASN A 673 11.60 -18.17 -11.62
N TYR A 674 11.97 -19.22 -10.91
CA TYR A 674 13.09 -20.08 -11.30
C TYR A 674 12.63 -21.52 -11.49
N SER A 675 12.59 -22.00 -12.73
CA SER A 675 12.16 -23.39 -13.01
C SER A 675 13.00 -24.45 -12.30
N SER A 676 14.20 -24.13 -11.84
CA SER A 676 15.06 -25.00 -11.02
C SER A 676 14.48 -25.32 -9.64
N LYS A 677 13.55 -24.51 -9.11
CA LYS A 677 12.78 -24.80 -7.89
C LYS A 677 11.58 -25.74 -8.14
N ILE A 678 11.24 -26.02 -9.41
CA ILE A 678 10.25 -27.05 -9.79
C ILE A 678 10.96 -28.43 -9.84
N ILE A 679 10.34 -29.47 -9.29
CA ILE A 679 10.92 -30.81 -9.30
C ILE A 679 11.00 -31.37 -10.73
N GLU A 680 12.07 -32.11 -11.03
CA GLU A 680 12.27 -32.73 -12.33
C GLU A 680 11.08 -33.63 -12.77
N PRO A 681 10.41 -34.40 -11.88
CA PRO A 681 9.20 -35.14 -12.25
C PRO A 681 8.00 -34.29 -12.70
N ILE A 682 7.88 -33.01 -12.32
CA ILE A 682 6.94 -32.06 -12.97
C ILE A 682 7.58 -31.49 -14.24
N GLN A 683 8.81 -30.99 -14.19
CA GLN A 683 9.48 -30.37 -15.34
C GLN A 683 9.48 -31.31 -16.57
N SER A 684 9.66 -32.61 -16.37
CA SER A 684 9.61 -33.66 -17.41
C SER A 684 8.22 -33.98 -17.97
N ARG A 685 7.14 -33.51 -17.32
CA ARG A 685 5.74 -33.64 -17.77
C ARG A 685 5.15 -32.33 -18.29
N CYS A 686 5.86 -31.22 -18.07
CA CYS A 686 5.53 -29.92 -18.63
C CYS A 686 6.37 -29.63 -19.88
N ALA A 687 5.76 -29.01 -20.89
CA ALA A 687 6.56 -28.20 -21.82
C ALA A 687 7.04 -26.96 -21.05
N ILE A 688 8.36 -26.82 -20.90
CA ILE A 688 8.98 -25.70 -20.18
C ILE A 688 9.22 -24.53 -21.14
N PHE A 689 8.86 -23.33 -20.69
CA PHE A 689 9.00 -22.07 -21.40
C PHE A 689 9.72 -21.09 -20.49
N ARG A 690 10.99 -20.81 -20.80
CA ARG A 690 11.81 -19.82 -20.08
C ARG A 690 11.62 -18.48 -20.75
N PHE A 691 10.84 -17.61 -20.11
CA PHE A 691 10.72 -16.21 -20.54
C PHE A 691 12.01 -15.48 -20.21
N ARG A 692 12.34 -14.50 -21.04
CA ARG A 692 13.50 -13.62 -20.92
C ARG A 692 13.01 -12.17 -21.03
N PRO A 693 13.79 -11.17 -20.61
CA PRO A 693 13.58 -9.79 -21.06
C PRO A 693 13.35 -9.77 -22.58
N LEU A 694 12.41 -8.93 -23.03
CA LEU A 694 12.13 -8.81 -24.46
C LEU A 694 13.26 -8.06 -25.17
N ARG A 695 13.40 -8.28 -26.47
CA ARG A 695 14.34 -7.51 -27.29
C ARG A 695 13.71 -6.18 -27.64
N ASP A 696 14.54 -5.15 -27.80
CA ASP A 696 14.08 -3.80 -28.12
C ASP A 696 13.26 -3.77 -29.41
N GLU A 697 13.66 -4.55 -30.43
CA GLU A 697 12.91 -4.80 -31.67
C GLU A 697 11.45 -5.25 -31.43
N ASP A 698 11.25 -6.17 -30.48
CA ASP A 698 9.94 -6.77 -30.18
C ASP A 698 9.04 -5.74 -29.47
N ILE A 699 9.59 -5.07 -28.44
CA ILE A 699 8.91 -3.97 -27.73
C ILE A 699 8.56 -2.86 -28.71
N ALA A 700 9.50 -2.46 -29.57
CA ALA A 700 9.35 -1.37 -30.52
C ALA A 700 8.19 -1.58 -31.49
N LYS A 701 8.02 -2.81 -31.97
CA LYS A 701 6.90 -3.19 -32.84
C LYS A 701 5.54 -3.05 -32.14
N ARG A 702 5.45 -3.33 -30.84
CA ARG A 702 4.22 -3.11 -30.06
C ARG A 702 4.01 -1.63 -29.71
N LEU A 703 5.06 -0.87 -29.43
CA LEU A 703 4.94 0.57 -29.16
C LEU A 703 4.42 1.33 -30.40
N ARG A 704 4.98 1.07 -31.60
CA ARG A 704 4.44 1.64 -32.86
C ARG A 704 2.98 1.27 -33.07
N TYR A 705 2.60 0.00 -32.87
CA TYR A 705 1.20 -0.44 -32.98
C TYR A 705 0.26 0.27 -31.99
N ILE A 706 0.66 0.46 -30.72
CA ILE A 706 -0.15 1.21 -29.75
C ILE A 706 -0.26 2.68 -30.18
N ALA A 707 0.83 3.29 -30.63
CA ALA A 707 0.85 4.66 -31.13
C ALA A 707 -0.12 4.85 -32.32
N GLU A 708 -0.05 3.99 -33.34
CA GLU A 708 -0.96 4.02 -34.50
C GLU A 708 -2.45 3.95 -34.09
N ASN A 709 -2.79 3.10 -33.12
CA ASN A 709 -4.18 2.89 -32.69
C ASN A 709 -4.73 3.99 -31.77
N GLU A 710 -3.86 4.68 -31.01
CA GLU A 710 -4.23 5.84 -30.19
C GLU A 710 -4.09 7.17 -30.99
N GLY A 711 -3.72 7.09 -32.29
CA GLY A 711 -3.64 8.24 -33.20
C GLY A 711 -2.40 9.12 -32.99
N LEU A 712 -1.27 8.51 -32.60
CA LEU A 712 -0.01 9.16 -32.27
C LEU A 712 1.03 9.00 -33.38
N GLU A 713 1.78 10.07 -33.66
CA GLU A 713 2.93 10.06 -34.56
C GLU A 713 4.21 9.83 -33.74
N LEU A 714 4.52 8.55 -33.47
CA LEU A 714 5.74 8.14 -32.76
C LEU A 714 6.96 8.20 -33.70
N THR A 715 7.90 9.10 -33.41
CA THR A 715 9.14 9.21 -34.20
C THR A 715 10.14 8.12 -33.81
N GLU A 716 11.12 7.82 -34.66
CA GLU A 716 12.12 6.79 -34.34
C GLU A 716 13.02 7.22 -33.18
N GLU A 717 13.30 8.52 -33.04
CA GLU A 717 14.04 9.09 -31.91
C GLU A 717 13.27 8.90 -30.59
N GLY A 718 11.97 9.24 -30.60
CA GLY A 718 11.07 9.01 -29.48
C GLY A 718 10.98 7.53 -29.10
N LEU A 719 10.92 6.67 -30.10
CA LEU A 719 10.89 5.24 -29.89
C LEU A 719 12.19 4.70 -29.27
N GLN A 720 13.37 5.07 -29.78
CA GLN A 720 14.65 4.65 -29.19
C GLN A 720 14.79 5.16 -27.74
N ALA A 721 14.28 6.36 -27.43
CA ALA A 721 14.23 6.87 -26.06
C ALA A 721 13.40 5.98 -25.13
N ILE A 722 12.22 5.49 -25.55
CA ILE A 722 11.41 4.57 -24.71
C ILE A 722 12.16 3.25 -24.47
N LEU A 723 12.81 2.70 -25.49
CA LEU A 723 13.51 1.40 -25.42
C LEU A 723 14.70 1.46 -24.45
N TYR A 724 15.54 2.51 -24.57
CA TYR A 724 16.68 2.78 -23.69
C TYR A 724 16.31 2.90 -22.20
N ILE A 725 15.06 3.28 -21.90
CA ILE A 725 14.51 3.42 -20.54
C ILE A 725 13.77 2.15 -20.11
N ALA A 726 13.15 1.40 -21.03
CA ALA A 726 12.37 0.21 -20.73
C ALA A 726 13.22 -1.03 -20.39
N GLU A 727 14.41 -1.17 -20.99
CA GLU A 727 15.42 -2.19 -20.67
C GLU A 727 14.86 -3.64 -20.68
N GLY A 728 14.00 -3.93 -21.67
CA GLY A 728 13.39 -5.25 -21.89
C GLY A 728 12.05 -5.51 -21.19
N ASP A 729 11.52 -4.57 -20.41
CA ASP A 729 10.18 -4.67 -19.79
C ASP A 729 9.08 -3.95 -20.60
N MET A 730 8.15 -4.74 -21.15
CA MET A 730 6.97 -4.25 -21.88
C MET A 730 6.00 -3.45 -21.00
N ARG A 731 5.87 -3.78 -19.70
CA ARG A 731 4.98 -3.08 -18.76
C ARG A 731 5.50 -1.66 -18.52
N ARG A 732 6.80 -1.53 -18.24
CA ARG A 732 7.50 -0.23 -18.15
C ARG A 732 7.38 0.57 -19.45
N ALA A 733 7.63 -0.05 -20.60
CA ALA A 733 7.55 0.60 -21.91
C ALA A 733 6.16 1.19 -22.23
N ILE A 734 5.08 0.44 -21.97
CA ILE A 734 3.71 0.89 -22.27
C ILE A 734 3.29 2.07 -21.38
N ASN A 735 3.66 2.07 -20.09
CA ASN A 735 3.37 3.18 -19.19
C ASN A 735 4.05 4.49 -19.64
N ILE A 736 5.30 4.42 -20.12
CA ILE A 736 6.03 5.59 -20.63
C ILE A 736 5.34 6.14 -21.90
N LEU A 737 4.95 5.27 -22.84
CA LEU A 737 4.22 5.70 -24.04
C LEU A 737 2.85 6.33 -23.71
N GLN A 738 2.11 5.76 -22.76
CA GLN A 738 0.81 6.33 -22.32
C GLN A 738 0.98 7.75 -21.78
N ALA A 739 1.95 7.97 -20.89
CA ALA A 739 2.14 9.28 -20.29
C ALA A 739 2.70 10.29 -21.31
N ALA A 740 3.52 9.87 -22.28
CA ALA A 740 3.98 10.71 -23.38
C ALA A 740 2.82 11.15 -24.30
N ALA A 741 1.89 10.24 -24.57
CA ALA A 741 0.67 10.50 -25.35
C ALA A 741 -0.30 11.49 -24.70
N ALA A 742 -0.21 11.69 -23.39
CA ALA A 742 -1.02 12.66 -22.67
C ALA A 742 -0.53 14.11 -22.85
N LEU A 743 0.68 14.33 -23.38
CA LEU A 743 1.25 15.68 -23.59
C LEU A 743 1.12 16.16 -25.04
N ASP A 744 1.46 15.32 -26.02
CA ASP A 744 1.29 15.60 -27.44
C ASP A 744 0.95 14.30 -28.18
N LYS A 745 0.34 14.42 -29.37
CA LYS A 745 0.14 13.30 -30.30
C LYS A 745 1.41 12.96 -31.07
N LYS A 746 2.33 13.91 -31.27
CA LYS A 746 3.65 13.63 -31.85
C LYS A 746 4.61 13.22 -30.74
N ILE A 747 5.02 11.94 -30.72
CA ILE A 747 5.89 11.39 -29.68
C ILE A 747 7.34 11.44 -30.14
N THR A 748 8.00 12.55 -29.81
CA THR A 748 9.45 12.76 -29.99
C THR A 748 10.25 12.19 -28.81
N ASP A 749 11.57 12.16 -28.95
CA ASP A 749 12.51 11.89 -27.86
C ASP A 749 12.33 12.90 -26.71
N GLU A 750 12.18 14.19 -27.03
CA GLU A 750 11.94 15.27 -26.06
C GLU A 750 10.71 15.00 -25.19
N ASN A 751 9.60 14.53 -25.78
CA ASN A 751 8.36 14.23 -25.07
C ASN A 751 8.48 12.98 -24.18
N VAL A 752 9.22 11.96 -24.65
CA VAL A 752 9.49 10.72 -23.90
C VAL A 752 10.42 10.97 -22.72
N PHE A 753 11.51 11.71 -22.95
CA PHE A 753 12.49 12.05 -21.92
C PHE A 753 11.86 12.95 -20.83
N MET A 754 11.06 13.94 -21.22
CA MET A 754 10.27 14.77 -20.31
C MET A 754 9.34 13.94 -19.41
N VAL A 755 8.59 12.99 -19.98
CA VAL A 755 7.65 12.16 -19.21
C VAL A 755 8.31 11.09 -18.35
N ALA A 756 9.40 10.49 -18.82
CA ALA A 756 10.15 9.52 -18.03
C ALA A 756 11.02 10.18 -16.93
N SER A 757 10.99 11.51 -16.84
CA SER A 757 11.88 12.35 -16.03
C SER A 757 13.35 11.94 -16.24
N ARG A 758 13.81 12.11 -17.48
CA ARG A 758 15.19 11.88 -17.92
C ARG A 758 15.64 13.01 -18.84
N ALA A 759 16.93 13.32 -18.83
CA ALA A 759 17.55 14.19 -19.83
C ALA A 759 17.78 13.44 -21.16
N ARG A 760 17.93 14.17 -22.27
CA ARG A 760 18.57 13.62 -23.47
C ARG A 760 20.03 13.23 -23.16
N PRO A 761 20.49 12.04 -23.55
CA PRO A 761 21.91 11.65 -23.41
C PRO A 761 22.88 12.66 -24.04
N GLU A 762 22.50 13.28 -25.15
CA GLU A 762 23.30 14.25 -25.90
C GLU A 762 23.51 15.55 -25.13
N ASP A 763 22.46 16.08 -24.49
CA ASP A 763 22.52 17.28 -23.65
C ASP A 763 23.45 17.05 -22.43
N ILE A 764 23.36 15.86 -21.82
CA ILE A 764 24.23 15.42 -20.71
C ILE A 764 25.70 15.32 -21.17
N ARG A 765 25.96 14.71 -22.33
CA ARG A 765 27.33 14.65 -22.90
C ARG A 765 27.87 16.05 -23.26
N GLU A 766 27.05 16.94 -23.84
CA GLU A 766 27.47 18.30 -24.17
C GLU A 766 27.86 19.09 -22.91
N MET A 767 27.01 19.07 -21.88
CA MET A 767 27.25 19.72 -20.59
C MET A 767 28.60 19.28 -19.97
N MET A 768 28.86 17.98 -19.93
CA MET A 768 30.14 17.44 -19.42
C MET A 768 31.34 17.89 -20.26
N LEU A 769 31.22 17.87 -21.59
CA LEU A 769 32.30 18.29 -22.50
C LEU A 769 32.56 19.81 -22.48
N LEU A 770 31.53 20.64 -22.26
CA LEU A 770 31.70 22.10 -22.08
C LEU A 770 32.48 22.42 -20.80
N ALA A 771 32.20 21.71 -19.70
CA ALA A 771 32.95 21.85 -18.46
C ALA A 771 34.41 21.42 -18.66
N LEU A 772 34.64 20.21 -19.20
CA LEU A 772 35.97 19.68 -19.48
C LEU A 772 36.80 20.58 -20.41
N LYS A 773 36.19 21.29 -21.36
CA LYS A 773 36.86 22.30 -22.21
C LYS A 773 37.17 23.63 -21.49
N GLY A 774 37.06 23.68 -20.16
CA GLY A 774 37.34 24.87 -19.35
C GLY A 774 36.22 25.92 -19.32
N ASN A 775 35.10 25.72 -20.03
CA ASN A 775 34.05 26.71 -20.22
C ASN A 775 32.98 26.64 -19.10
N PHE A 776 33.41 26.64 -17.83
CA PHE A 776 32.57 26.43 -16.65
C PHE A 776 31.23 27.18 -16.69
N LEU A 777 31.25 28.49 -16.93
CA LEU A 777 30.03 29.30 -16.94
C LEU A 777 29.01 28.83 -17.99
N LYS A 778 29.46 28.39 -19.18
CA LYS A 778 28.56 27.85 -20.21
C LYS A 778 28.02 26.47 -19.83
N ALA A 779 28.86 25.61 -19.27
CA ALA A 779 28.43 24.30 -18.77
C ALA A 779 27.41 24.44 -17.62
N ARG A 780 27.59 25.44 -16.76
CA ARG A 780 26.68 25.77 -15.66
C ARG A 780 25.32 26.26 -16.17
N GLU A 781 25.28 27.17 -17.14
CA GLU A 781 24.00 27.58 -17.72
C GLU A 781 23.34 26.41 -18.50
N LYS A 782 24.10 25.50 -19.14
CA LYS A 782 23.56 24.27 -19.74
C LYS A 782 22.99 23.28 -18.70
N LEU A 783 23.64 23.10 -17.54
CA LEU A 783 23.10 22.33 -16.41
C LEU A 783 21.80 22.92 -15.89
N ARG A 784 21.77 24.24 -15.69
CA ARG A 784 20.56 24.97 -15.28
C ARG A 784 19.46 24.82 -16.32
N GLU A 785 19.79 24.89 -17.61
CA GLU A 785 18.85 24.62 -18.70
C GLU A 785 18.28 23.19 -18.64
N ILE A 786 19.10 22.16 -18.44
CA ILE A 786 18.66 20.76 -18.32
C ILE A 786 17.74 20.57 -17.10
N LEU A 787 18.16 21.01 -15.92
CA LEU A 787 17.38 20.91 -14.68
C LEU A 787 16.04 21.66 -14.79
N LEU A 788 16.08 22.90 -15.30
CA LEU A 788 14.90 23.78 -15.36
C LEU A 788 13.91 23.39 -16.48
N LYS A 789 14.39 22.83 -17.60
CA LYS A 789 13.50 22.38 -18.70
C LYS A 789 12.90 20.99 -18.47
N GLN A 790 13.65 20.06 -17.89
CA GLN A 790 13.25 18.65 -17.80
C GLN A 790 12.81 18.23 -16.37
N GLY A 791 12.91 19.11 -15.36
CA GLY A 791 12.36 18.88 -14.01
C GLY A 791 13.04 17.73 -13.23
N LEU A 792 14.31 17.45 -13.54
CA LEU A 792 15.02 16.26 -13.08
C LEU A 792 15.58 16.44 -11.66
N SER A 793 15.57 15.37 -10.86
CA SER A 793 16.35 15.33 -9.62
C SER A 793 17.86 15.30 -9.90
N GLY A 794 18.67 15.71 -8.93
CA GLY A 794 20.12 15.60 -9.04
C GLY A 794 20.60 14.16 -9.12
N GLU A 795 19.88 13.21 -8.53
CA GLU A 795 20.18 11.78 -8.67
C GLU A 795 19.89 11.27 -10.08
N ASP A 796 18.78 11.67 -10.71
CA ASP A 796 18.45 11.26 -12.08
C ASP A 796 19.46 11.76 -13.11
N VAL A 797 19.91 13.02 -12.94
CA VAL A 797 21.01 13.59 -13.72
C VAL A 797 22.29 12.80 -13.52
N LEU A 798 22.61 12.36 -12.29
CA LEU A 798 23.83 11.57 -12.02
C LEU A 798 23.76 10.12 -12.50
N VAL A 799 22.61 9.45 -12.41
CA VAL A 799 22.41 8.11 -13.00
C VAL A 799 22.63 8.18 -14.53
N GLN A 800 22.20 9.25 -15.18
CA GLN A 800 22.45 9.47 -16.60
C GLN A 800 23.87 9.91 -16.91
N MET A 801 24.50 10.78 -16.11
CA MET A 801 25.93 11.07 -16.23
C MET A 801 26.78 9.80 -16.05
N HIS A 802 26.37 8.87 -15.18
CA HIS A 802 27.00 7.56 -15.02
C HIS A 802 26.77 6.65 -16.25
N LYS A 803 25.54 6.56 -16.79
CA LYS A 803 25.27 5.78 -18.01
C LYS A 803 26.02 6.35 -19.24
N GLU A 804 26.26 7.66 -19.29
CA GLU A 804 26.89 8.34 -20.42
C GLU A 804 28.39 8.68 -20.27
N VAL A 805 29.01 8.67 -19.08
CA VAL A 805 30.46 8.94 -18.93
C VAL A 805 31.31 7.88 -19.66
N PHE A 806 30.84 6.64 -19.70
CA PHE A 806 31.47 5.56 -20.47
C PHE A 806 31.37 5.81 -21.99
N ASN A 807 30.35 6.52 -22.45
CA ASN A 807 30.12 6.87 -23.86
C ASN A 807 30.90 8.11 -24.33
N LEU A 808 31.57 8.86 -23.43
CA LEU A 808 32.34 10.05 -23.80
C LEU A 808 33.61 9.73 -24.63
N PRO A 809 33.98 10.55 -25.62
CA PRO A 809 35.21 10.42 -26.39
C PRO A 809 36.40 11.05 -25.65
N ILE A 810 36.75 10.50 -24.48
CA ILE A 810 37.86 10.95 -23.62
C ILE A 810 38.69 9.76 -23.12
N GLU A 811 39.93 10.04 -22.69
CA GLU A 811 40.86 9.02 -22.18
C GLU A 811 40.35 8.33 -20.89
N GLU A 812 40.64 7.04 -20.76
CA GLU A 812 40.12 6.19 -19.69
C GLU A 812 40.51 6.65 -18.27
N PRO A 813 41.75 7.14 -17.99
CA PRO A 813 42.08 7.71 -16.68
C PRO A 813 41.19 8.90 -16.29
N LYS A 814 40.76 9.72 -17.27
CA LYS A 814 39.79 10.80 -17.02
C LYS A 814 38.37 10.26 -16.86
N LYS A 815 37.96 9.20 -17.57
CA LYS A 815 36.67 8.52 -17.30
C LYS A 815 36.59 8.00 -15.86
N VAL A 816 37.64 7.34 -15.37
CA VAL A 816 37.69 6.81 -13.99
C VAL A 816 37.58 7.94 -12.96
N LEU A 817 38.35 9.03 -13.12
CA LEU A 817 38.27 10.19 -12.23
C LEU A 817 36.90 10.89 -12.25
N LEU A 818 36.20 10.90 -13.39
CA LEU A 818 34.86 11.47 -13.50
C LEU A 818 33.79 10.52 -12.93
N ALA A 819 33.91 9.20 -13.13
CA ALA A 819 33.01 8.20 -12.57
C ALA A 819 33.11 8.14 -11.03
N ASP A 820 34.34 8.22 -10.47
CA ASP A 820 34.58 8.38 -9.03
C ASP A 820 33.91 9.64 -8.48
N LYS A 821 34.04 10.79 -9.16
CA LYS A 821 33.41 12.05 -8.76
C LYS A 821 31.88 12.05 -8.95
N ILE A 822 31.36 11.32 -9.94
CA ILE A 822 29.91 11.07 -10.10
C ILE A 822 29.39 10.21 -8.94
N GLY A 823 30.10 9.13 -8.58
CA GLY A 823 29.74 8.28 -7.44
C GLY A 823 29.81 9.00 -6.10
N GLU A 824 30.87 9.79 -5.86
CA GLU A 824 31.01 10.63 -4.67
C GLU A 824 29.86 11.64 -4.57
N TYR A 825 29.50 12.31 -5.67
CA TYR A 825 28.42 13.31 -5.67
C TYR A 825 27.03 12.68 -5.66
N ASN A 826 26.84 11.47 -6.19
CA ASN A 826 25.60 10.69 -6.01
C ASN A 826 25.44 10.28 -4.54
N PHE A 827 26.51 9.80 -3.90
CA PHE A 827 26.50 9.52 -2.46
C PHE A 827 26.16 10.79 -1.65
N ARG A 828 26.77 11.95 -1.96
CA ARG A 828 26.40 13.23 -1.32
C ARG A 828 24.94 13.64 -1.54
N LEU A 829 24.30 13.22 -2.64
CA LEU A 829 22.88 13.45 -2.92
C LEU A 829 21.97 12.45 -2.19
N VAL A 830 22.35 11.17 -2.10
CA VAL A 830 21.68 10.14 -1.27
C VAL A 830 21.78 10.45 0.24
N GLU A 831 22.81 11.20 0.65
CA GLU A 831 23.00 11.81 1.97
C GLU A 831 22.37 13.22 2.10
N GLY A 832 21.66 13.72 1.07
CA GLY A 832 20.79 14.90 1.16
C GLY A 832 21.43 16.28 0.98
N ALA A 833 22.62 16.40 0.39
CA ALA A 833 23.25 17.70 0.12
C ALA A 833 22.51 18.53 -0.95
N ASN A 834 22.58 19.87 -0.87
CA ASN A 834 21.87 20.77 -1.80
C ASN A 834 22.25 20.52 -3.27
N GLU A 835 21.26 20.11 -4.07
CA GLU A 835 21.46 19.56 -5.41
C GLU A 835 22.16 20.53 -6.36
N ILE A 836 21.62 21.75 -6.51
CA ILE A 836 22.15 22.75 -7.45
C ILE A 836 23.59 23.12 -7.07
N ILE A 837 23.87 23.36 -5.79
CA ILE A 837 25.24 23.68 -5.34
C ILE A 837 26.20 22.51 -5.58
N GLN A 838 25.78 21.26 -5.33
CA GLN A 838 26.63 20.10 -5.62
C GLN A 838 26.85 19.88 -7.12
N LEU A 839 25.83 20.02 -7.97
CA LEU A 839 25.96 19.82 -9.41
C LEU A 839 26.77 20.96 -10.07
N GLU A 840 26.60 22.22 -9.65
CA GLU A 840 27.47 23.31 -10.07
C GLU A 840 28.92 23.11 -9.61
N ALA A 841 29.12 22.63 -8.37
CA ALA A 841 30.45 22.27 -7.87
C ALA A 841 31.07 21.07 -8.61
N LEU A 842 30.26 20.10 -9.05
CA LEU A 842 30.71 18.97 -9.87
C LEU A 842 31.20 19.44 -11.23
N LEU A 843 30.47 20.35 -11.89
CA LEU A 843 30.95 20.98 -13.14
C LEU A 843 32.21 21.82 -12.93
N ALA A 844 32.39 22.45 -11.75
CA ALA A 844 33.65 23.10 -11.41
C ALA A 844 34.80 22.09 -11.26
N GLN A 845 34.56 20.90 -10.66
CA GLN A 845 35.54 19.81 -10.65
C GLN A 845 35.87 19.32 -12.06
N PHE A 846 34.87 19.11 -12.92
CA PHE A 846 35.08 18.72 -14.32
C PHE A 846 35.92 19.76 -15.07
N THR A 847 35.70 21.04 -14.80
CA THR A 847 36.50 22.16 -15.34
C THR A 847 37.95 22.15 -14.85
N LEU A 848 38.20 21.76 -13.59
CA LEU A 848 39.56 21.65 -13.05
C LEU A 848 40.28 20.39 -13.57
N ILE A 849 39.58 19.27 -13.72
CA ILE A 849 40.11 18.01 -14.29
C ILE A 849 40.46 18.20 -15.77
N GLY A 850 39.63 18.92 -16.53
CA GLY A 850 39.85 19.17 -17.96
C GLY A 850 40.98 20.14 -18.31
N LYS A 851 41.55 20.84 -17.31
CA LYS A 851 42.74 21.71 -17.48
C LYS A 851 44.08 20.96 -17.32
N LYS A 852 44.06 19.65 -17.04
CA LYS A 852 45.24 18.79 -16.89
C LYS A 852 45.42 17.85 -18.08
#